data_AF-A0A136Q241-F1
#
_entry.id   AF-A0A136Q241-F1
#
_cell.length_a   1.000
_cell.length_b   1.000
_cell.length_c   1.000
_cell.angle_alpha   90.00
_cell.angle_beta   90.00
_cell.angle_gamma   90.00
#
_symmetry.space_group_name_H-M   'P 1'
#
loop_
_entity.id
_entity.type
_entity.pdbx_description
1 polymer ?
#
loop_
_entity_poly.entity_id
_entity_poly.type
_entity_poly.pdbx_seq_one_letter_code
_entity_poly.pdbx_strand_id
1 'polypeptide(L)'
;MRTVLTPKQMGAVDRYMIDRMKIPGLLLMENAARGVYEAVREETQPCTVQVFCGTGNNGGDGFAAARILLANGYDAKVVLMGSPSSLQGDAAENFEFFKENREYYTVVTNKEEFEELPEAEVYVDAIFGTGLSRPVDGIYRDAVEFLNDRDALVVSVDIPSGISAETGAVLGTAVCADITVTFQYPKIGHFLYPGRERAGELQVVRIGVDDGCDIPLQSTVCAYESDDPDMCLGARPLDSNKGSYGKLLLIAGSYGMAGAAVLSARAASRAGAGLVTAASCGDVIGVLQQNVPEATCFEVAGENGILVKDAVASLEKLARGKTAVAIGPGLGVNEDITAIVGSMITGCGLPKVVDADGINALAGHLDLLEDKRGEVILTPHPKEFSRLSGMPVEEILENPVRAATDFAAEYGVTLVLKGSTTIVADQFGNASLLCVGTPGMAKGGSGDVLTGVIGGLLAQGKDVYEAALTGVYIAGMAGELAAQQEGEYSMTPMDTVNHIGQAMDAMVVDYVAADTAHGSGGEADVPRRLPRKTAEVVAEEIGAPVFSAQRQEPVAEPEIPEEEEHIREELWLVQEEGTKGTAELSATAEEEAVEEPVQTAMPAREERRPLEPSMDFLEKYADEPEPMTRSQRRLLGKTQEKEKNSLFRRKEKQEEAPIEPEITPQDVMDEVKDELPPEPKAGPTRRKIG
;
A
#
# COMPACT_ATOMS: atom_id res chain seq x y z
N MET A 1 1.45 -11.54 -6.84
CA MET A 1 2.20 -10.57 -6.03
C MET A 1 3.05 -9.76 -6.98
N ARG A 2 3.00 -8.43 -6.91
CA ARG A 2 3.90 -7.57 -7.72
C ARG A 2 5.06 -7.07 -6.87
N THR A 3 6.28 -7.27 -7.34
CA THR A 3 7.45 -6.57 -6.77
C THR A 3 7.35 -5.08 -7.10
N VAL A 4 7.44 -4.23 -6.08
CA VAL A 4 7.34 -2.78 -6.22
C VAL A 4 8.67 -2.16 -5.80
N LEU A 5 9.17 -1.19 -6.56
CA LEU A 5 10.48 -0.58 -6.29
C LEU A 5 10.39 0.91 -5.98
N THR A 6 11.30 1.38 -5.15
CA THR A 6 11.61 2.82 -5.04
C THR A 6 12.33 3.30 -6.31
N PRO A 7 12.33 4.61 -6.58
CA PRO A 7 13.15 5.19 -7.66
C PRO A 7 14.62 4.80 -7.59
N LYS A 8 15.19 4.80 -6.37
CA LYS A 8 16.59 4.44 -6.12
C LYS A 8 16.87 2.97 -6.48
N GLN A 9 15.97 2.06 -6.10
CA GLN A 9 16.08 0.64 -6.46
C GLN A 9 15.93 0.41 -7.97
N MET A 10 14.96 1.07 -8.62
CA MET A 10 14.78 0.92 -10.08
C MET A 10 16.00 1.44 -10.85
N GLY A 11 16.55 2.59 -10.47
CA GLY A 11 17.81 3.10 -11.06
C GLY A 11 19.03 2.18 -10.81
N ALA A 12 19.03 1.41 -9.72
CA ALA A 12 20.05 0.38 -9.50
C ALA A 12 19.83 -0.83 -10.42
N VAL A 13 18.57 -1.23 -10.67
CA VAL A 13 18.22 -2.28 -11.63
C VAL A 13 18.63 -1.89 -13.06
N ASP A 14 18.35 -0.67 -13.49
CA ASP A 14 18.76 -0.18 -14.81
C ASP A 14 20.28 -0.20 -14.98
N ARG A 15 21.03 0.29 -13.99
CA ARG A 15 22.50 0.23 -14.01
C ARG A 15 23.01 -1.20 -13.98
N TYR A 16 22.38 -2.10 -13.25
CA TYR A 16 22.75 -3.52 -13.27
C TYR A 16 22.58 -4.10 -14.68
N MET A 17 21.46 -3.84 -15.35
CA MET A 17 21.22 -4.30 -16.72
C MET A 17 22.25 -3.72 -17.70
N ILE A 18 22.58 -2.43 -17.58
CA ILE A 18 23.54 -1.76 -18.46
C ILE A 18 24.97 -2.20 -18.18
N ASP A 19 25.42 -2.12 -16.93
CA ASP A 19 26.83 -2.29 -16.58
C ASP A 19 27.23 -3.74 -16.40
N ARG A 20 26.34 -4.59 -15.89
CA ARG A 20 26.64 -6.01 -15.61
C ARG A 20 26.14 -6.91 -16.73
N MET A 21 24.89 -6.75 -17.16
CA MET A 21 24.31 -7.58 -18.22
C MET A 21 24.66 -7.07 -19.63
N LYS A 22 25.24 -5.86 -19.73
CA LYS A 22 25.67 -5.26 -21.01
C LYS A 22 24.51 -5.04 -21.99
N ILE A 23 23.31 -4.81 -21.47
CA ILE A 23 22.15 -4.38 -22.26
C ILE A 23 22.28 -2.87 -22.48
N PRO A 24 22.45 -2.38 -23.73
CA PRO A 24 22.60 -0.95 -23.97
C PRO A 24 21.37 -0.16 -23.50
N GLY A 25 21.58 1.02 -22.89
CA GLY A 25 20.48 1.89 -22.44
C GLY A 25 19.50 2.25 -23.56
N LEU A 26 20.02 2.53 -24.76
CA LEU A 26 19.19 2.71 -25.97
C LEU A 26 18.24 1.55 -26.27
N LEU A 27 18.63 0.31 -25.97
CA LEU A 27 17.77 -0.85 -26.19
C LEU A 27 16.67 -0.94 -25.12
N LEU A 28 17.00 -0.60 -23.87
CA LEU A 28 16.01 -0.47 -22.80
C LEU A 28 14.96 0.59 -23.16
N MET A 29 15.42 1.76 -23.62
CA MET A 29 14.58 2.87 -24.09
C MET A 29 13.73 2.49 -25.31
N GLU A 30 14.28 1.74 -26.29
CA GLU A 30 13.49 1.25 -27.42
C GLU A 30 12.37 0.30 -26.99
N ASN A 31 12.63 -0.57 -26.00
CA ASN A 31 11.63 -1.47 -25.46
C ASN A 31 10.55 -0.72 -24.66
N ALA A 32 10.95 0.28 -23.87
CA ALA A 32 10.04 1.18 -23.15
C ALA A 32 9.10 1.89 -24.14
N ALA A 33 9.68 2.51 -25.17
CA ALA A 33 8.97 3.20 -26.23
C ALA A 33 8.01 2.30 -27.00
N ARG A 34 8.40 1.05 -27.28
CA ARG A 34 7.48 0.06 -27.87
C ARG A 34 6.30 -0.23 -26.95
N GLY A 35 6.52 -0.34 -25.65
CA GLY A 35 5.44 -0.48 -24.66
C GLY A 35 4.43 0.67 -24.74
N VAL A 36 4.92 1.91 -24.80
CA VAL A 36 4.06 3.10 -24.95
C VAL A 36 3.28 3.07 -26.27
N TYR A 37 3.94 2.69 -27.38
CA TYR A 37 3.28 2.50 -28.66
C TYR A 37 2.16 1.45 -28.60
N GLU A 38 2.41 0.30 -27.96
CA GLU A 38 1.41 -0.76 -27.84
C GLU A 38 0.18 -0.28 -27.05
N ALA A 39 0.38 0.42 -25.92
CA ALA A 39 -0.71 1.00 -25.14
C ALA A 39 -1.57 1.97 -25.97
N VAL A 40 -0.95 2.85 -26.76
CA VAL A 40 -1.67 3.77 -27.66
C VAL A 40 -2.42 3.00 -28.76
N ARG A 41 -1.81 1.95 -29.32
CA ARG A 41 -2.36 1.13 -30.40
C ARG A 41 -3.55 0.26 -29.97
N GLU A 42 -3.59 -0.16 -28.71
CA GLU A 42 -4.70 -0.95 -28.18
C GLU A 42 -5.98 -0.13 -28.07
N GLU A 43 -5.86 1.16 -27.75
CA GLU A 43 -6.99 2.07 -27.61
C GLU A 43 -7.39 2.77 -28.92
N THR A 44 -6.45 2.92 -29.86
CA THR A 44 -6.67 3.77 -31.05
C THR A 44 -6.20 3.13 -32.36
N GLN A 45 -6.81 3.56 -33.46
CA GLN A 45 -6.22 3.41 -34.80
C GLN A 45 -5.21 4.54 -35.03
N PRO A 46 -4.35 4.46 -36.07
CA PRO A 46 -3.45 5.55 -36.43
C PRO A 46 -4.19 6.90 -36.51
N CYS A 47 -3.79 7.82 -35.63
CA CYS A 47 -4.45 9.07 -35.34
C CYS A 47 -3.42 10.19 -35.08
N THR A 48 -3.92 11.38 -34.70
CA THR A 48 -3.05 12.51 -34.30
C THR A 48 -2.55 12.35 -32.87
N VAL A 49 -1.24 12.45 -32.66
CA VAL A 49 -0.61 12.26 -31.35
C VAL A 49 0.32 13.42 -31.01
N GLN A 50 0.22 13.95 -29.79
CA GLN A 50 1.22 14.87 -29.24
C GLN A 50 2.00 14.26 -28.10
N VAL A 51 3.32 14.24 -28.23
CA VAL A 51 4.23 13.65 -27.24
C VAL A 51 4.98 14.75 -26.53
N PHE A 52 4.62 14.99 -25.27
CA PHE A 52 5.17 16.02 -24.41
C PHE A 52 6.44 15.52 -23.74
N CYS A 53 7.60 15.97 -24.22
CA CYS A 53 8.90 15.47 -23.78
C CYS A 53 9.65 16.49 -22.92
N GLY A 54 10.14 16.03 -21.76
CA GLY A 54 11.18 16.73 -21.00
C GLY A 54 12.57 16.52 -21.60
N THR A 55 13.60 16.97 -20.88
CA THR A 55 14.99 16.89 -21.35
C THR A 55 15.79 15.72 -20.77
N GLY A 56 15.20 14.95 -19.85
CA GLY A 56 15.79 13.77 -19.23
C GLY A 56 15.47 12.46 -19.98
N ASN A 57 15.78 11.33 -19.35
CA ASN A 57 15.56 10.00 -19.94
C ASN A 57 14.09 9.71 -20.25
N ASN A 58 13.14 10.16 -19.42
CA ASN A 58 11.71 10.00 -19.71
C ASN A 58 11.31 10.69 -21.02
N GLY A 59 11.87 11.88 -21.28
CA GLY A 59 11.69 12.56 -22.56
C GLY A 59 12.32 11.79 -23.72
N GLY A 60 13.44 11.10 -23.46
CA GLY A 60 14.05 10.13 -24.37
C GLY A 60 13.13 8.98 -24.76
N ASP A 61 12.47 8.36 -23.77
CA ASP A 61 11.45 7.34 -24.00
C ASP A 61 10.30 7.90 -24.86
N GLY A 62 9.88 9.14 -24.59
CA GLY A 62 8.91 9.88 -25.42
C GLY A 62 9.38 10.10 -26.87
N PHE A 63 10.62 10.53 -27.10
CA PHE A 63 11.16 10.69 -28.45
C PHE A 63 11.19 9.36 -29.22
N ALA A 64 11.62 8.29 -28.56
CA ALA A 64 11.62 6.95 -29.15
C ALA A 64 10.18 6.50 -29.46
N ALA A 65 9.22 6.72 -28.55
CA ALA A 65 7.82 6.37 -28.76
C ALA A 65 7.21 7.15 -29.94
N ALA A 66 7.46 8.46 -30.02
CA ALA A 66 7.02 9.29 -31.13
C ALA A 66 7.58 8.80 -32.48
N ARG A 67 8.86 8.40 -32.53
CA ARG A 67 9.45 7.82 -33.74
C ARG A 67 8.78 6.50 -34.13
N ILE A 68 8.49 5.62 -33.17
CA ILE A 68 7.81 4.35 -33.42
C ILE A 68 6.37 4.59 -33.91
N LEU A 69 5.65 5.53 -33.31
CA LEU A 69 4.30 5.94 -33.74
C LEU A 69 4.29 6.43 -35.19
N LEU A 70 5.21 7.34 -35.55
CA LEU A 70 5.39 7.81 -36.93
C LEU A 70 5.66 6.67 -37.91
N ALA A 71 6.56 5.75 -37.54
CA ALA A 71 6.90 4.59 -38.37
C ALA A 71 5.71 3.63 -38.58
N ASN A 72 4.70 3.69 -37.72
CA ASN A 72 3.49 2.87 -37.77
C ASN A 72 2.24 3.65 -38.21
N GLY A 73 2.42 4.83 -38.83
CA GLY A 73 1.36 5.55 -39.53
C GLY A 73 0.57 6.56 -38.71
N TYR A 74 0.94 6.80 -37.45
CA TYR A 74 0.36 7.88 -36.65
C TYR A 74 0.95 9.23 -37.08
N ASP A 75 0.17 10.31 -36.96
CA ASP A 75 0.65 11.68 -37.11
C ASP A 75 1.14 12.20 -35.74
N ALA A 76 2.32 11.72 -35.33
CA ALA A 76 2.89 12.05 -34.03
C ALA A 76 3.84 13.26 -34.09
N LYS A 77 3.64 14.22 -33.20
CA LYS A 77 4.50 15.41 -33.05
C LYS A 77 5.01 15.54 -31.62
N VAL A 78 6.30 15.84 -31.51
CA VAL A 78 6.97 16.08 -30.23
C VAL A 78 6.80 17.53 -29.81
N VAL A 79 6.35 17.73 -28.57
CA VAL A 79 6.34 19.01 -27.87
C VAL A 79 7.47 18.98 -26.84
N LEU A 80 8.60 19.60 -27.17
CA LEU A 80 9.78 19.62 -26.29
C LEU A 80 9.69 20.79 -25.31
N MET A 81 9.69 20.48 -24.02
CA MET A 81 9.83 21.48 -22.96
C MET A 81 11.30 21.64 -22.57
N GLY A 82 11.87 22.78 -22.94
CA GLY A 82 13.28 23.09 -22.71
C GLY A 82 14.10 23.13 -24.00
N SER A 83 15.41 23.33 -23.87
CA SER A 83 16.28 23.50 -25.02
C SER A 83 16.76 22.15 -25.58
N PRO A 84 16.72 21.92 -26.91
CA PRO A 84 17.40 20.78 -27.54
C PRO A 84 18.87 20.64 -27.14
N SER A 85 19.55 21.75 -26.86
CA SER A 85 20.96 21.74 -26.45
C SER A 85 21.21 21.20 -25.04
N SER A 86 20.15 20.98 -24.25
CA SER A 86 20.23 20.44 -22.89
C SER A 86 20.06 18.92 -22.83
N LEU A 87 19.66 18.30 -23.94
CA LEU A 87 19.54 16.85 -24.08
C LEU A 87 20.92 16.19 -24.02
N GLN A 88 21.00 15.06 -23.32
CA GLN A 88 22.24 14.29 -23.14
C GLN A 88 21.96 12.79 -23.26
N GLY A 89 23.02 12.00 -23.45
CA GLY A 89 22.95 10.54 -23.47
C GLY A 89 21.94 9.98 -24.48
N ASP A 90 21.19 8.98 -24.06
CA ASP A 90 20.24 8.23 -24.89
C ASP A 90 19.06 9.10 -25.35
N ALA A 91 18.65 10.10 -24.56
CA ALA A 91 17.62 11.05 -24.95
C ALA A 91 18.08 11.95 -26.12
N ALA A 92 19.34 12.39 -26.12
CA ALA A 92 19.90 13.15 -27.24
C ALA A 92 19.99 12.32 -28.52
N GLU A 93 20.40 11.05 -28.40
CA GLU A 93 20.50 10.13 -29.55
C GLU A 93 19.12 9.92 -30.21
N ASN A 94 18.07 9.65 -29.43
CA ASN A 94 16.71 9.52 -29.97
C ASN A 94 16.18 10.83 -30.56
N PHE A 95 16.62 11.98 -30.04
CA PHE A 95 16.21 13.29 -30.55
C PHE A 95 16.84 13.65 -31.92
N GLU A 96 17.97 13.06 -32.30
CA GLU A 96 18.62 13.38 -33.59
C GLU A 96 17.69 13.14 -34.80
N PHE A 97 16.77 12.17 -34.73
CA PHE A 97 15.74 11.99 -35.75
C PHE A 97 14.90 13.26 -35.96
N PHE A 98 14.44 13.89 -34.88
CA PHE A 98 13.59 15.08 -34.93
C PHE A 98 14.38 16.32 -35.37
N LYS A 99 15.64 16.43 -34.97
CA LYS A 99 16.52 17.53 -35.38
C LYS A 99 16.72 17.61 -36.89
N GLU A 100 16.79 16.45 -37.57
CA GLU A 100 16.88 16.36 -39.02
C GLU A 100 15.50 16.47 -39.72
N ASN A 101 14.40 16.25 -38.98
CA ASN A 101 13.02 16.31 -39.50
C ASN A 101 12.17 17.27 -38.64
N ARG A 102 12.44 18.57 -38.78
CA ARG A 102 11.93 19.63 -37.88
C ARG A 102 10.41 19.81 -37.90
N GLU A 103 9.73 19.28 -38.91
CA GLU A 103 8.26 19.29 -39.00
C GLU A 103 7.57 18.43 -37.92
N TYR A 104 8.31 17.50 -37.30
CA TYR A 104 7.78 16.58 -36.28
C TYR A 104 8.05 17.04 -34.85
N TYR A 105 8.64 18.23 -34.63
CA TYR A 105 8.77 18.75 -33.27
C TYR A 105 8.63 20.28 -33.18
N THR A 106 8.09 20.72 -32.06
CA THR A 106 8.05 22.12 -31.63
C THR A 106 8.73 22.23 -30.27
N VAL A 107 9.40 23.36 -30.03
CA VAL A 107 9.92 23.71 -28.70
C VAL A 107 8.96 24.71 -28.09
N VAL A 108 8.50 24.43 -26.87
CA VAL A 108 7.65 25.35 -26.10
C VAL A 108 8.44 25.97 -24.95
N THR A 109 8.33 27.29 -24.82
CA THR A 109 9.08 28.11 -23.87
C THR A 109 8.22 29.03 -23.01
N ASN A 110 6.96 29.27 -23.41
CA ASN A 110 5.99 30.09 -22.70
C ASN A 110 4.58 29.49 -22.81
N LYS A 111 3.65 29.99 -22.01
CA LYS A 111 2.31 29.44 -21.90
C LYS A 111 1.50 29.62 -23.19
N GLU A 112 1.66 30.77 -23.86
CA GLU A 112 0.92 31.13 -25.05
C GLU A 112 1.18 30.16 -26.21
N GLU A 113 2.40 29.63 -26.31
CA GLU A 113 2.78 28.62 -27.32
C GLU A 113 2.00 27.29 -27.19
N PHE A 114 1.44 26.95 -26.02
CA PHE A 114 0.57 25.78 -25.90
C PHE A 114 -0.78 25.99 -26.60
N GLU A 115 -1.32 27.22 -26.59
CA GLU A 115 -2.59 27.55 -27.24
C GLU A 115 -2.48 27.50 -28.78
N GLU A 116 -1.27 27.59 -29.31
CA GLU A 116 -0.98 27.48 -30.74
C GLU A 116 -0.83 26.03 -31.22
N LEU A 117 -0.73 25.07 -30.30
CA LEU A 117 -0.65 23.65 -30.66
C LEU A 117 -1.98 23.19 -31.27
N PRO A 118 -1.95 22.37 -32.34
CA PRO A 118 -3.19 21.77 -32.85
C PRO A 118 -3.81 20.86 -31.80
N GLU A 119 -5.10 20.57 -31.89
CA GLU A 119 -5.68 19.48 -31.08
C GLU A 119 -5.13 18.13 -31.55
N ALA A 120 -5.05 17.17 -30.63
CA ALA A 120 -4.69 15.79 -30.91
C ALA A 120 -5.70 14.82 -30.27
N GLU A 121 -5.81 13.63 -30.84
CA GLU A 121 -6.68 12.58 -30.30
C GLU A 121 -6.02 11.83 -29.13
N VAL A 122 -4.68 11.83 -29.10
CA VAL A 122 -3.88 11.22 -28.02
C VAL A 122 -2.78 12.17 -27.57
N TYR A 123 -2.62 12.29 -26.26
CA TYR A 123 -1.52 13.00 -25.62
C TYR A 123 -0.65 12.01 -24.85
N VAL A 124 0.67 12.08 -25.06
CA VAL A 124 1.64 11.25 -24.35
C VAL A 124 2.47 12.15 -23.43
N ASP A 125 2.37 11.89 -22.13
CA ASP A 125 3.14 12.56 -21.10
C ASP A 125 4.48 11.85 -20.87
N ALA A 126 5.55 12.46 -21.37
CA ALA A 126 6.94 12.03 -21.21
C ALA A 126 7.78 13.17 -20.59
N ILE A 127 7.19 13.99 -19.72
CA ILE A 127 7.83 15.20 -19.17
C ILE A 127 8.84 14.82 -18.08
N PHE A 128 8.36 14.15 -17.04
CA PHE A 128 9.13 13.73 -15.87
C PHE A 128 8.84 12.27 -15.52
N GLY A 129 9.89 11.49 -15.31
CA GLY A 129 9.77 10.12 -14.79
C GLY A 129 10.09 10.05 -13.30
N THR A 130 10.59 8.90 -12.84
CA THR A 130 11.01 8.63 -11.45
C THR A 130 12.02 9.60 -10.83
N GLY A 131 12.75 10.40 -11.63
CA GLY A 131 13.76 11.35 -11.15
C GLY A 131 13.20 12.65 -10.56
N LEU A 132 11.89 12.88 -10.59
CA LEU A 132 11.28 14.09 -10.06
C LEU A 132 11.30 14.10 -8.51
N SER A 133 11.94 15.11 -7.93
CA SER A 133 12.03 15.29 -6.46
C SER A 133 11.63 16.70 -6.00
N ARG A 134 11.25 17.57 -6.93
CA ARG A 134 10.88 18.97 -6.67
C ARG A 134 9.47 19.25 -7.17
N PRO A 135 8.77 20.26 -6.62
CA PRO A 135 7.50 20.71 -7.16
C PRO A 135 7.60 21.08 -8.66
N VAL A 136 6.59 20.69 -9.42
CA VAL A 136 6.40 21.08 -10.83
C VAL A 136 5.92 22.53 -10.87
N ASP A 137 6.70 23.37 -11.54
CA ASP A 137 6.52 24.82 -11.61
C ASP A 137 6.77 25.37 -13.03
N GLY A 138 6.47 26.66 -13.21
CA GLY A 138 6.69 27.38 -14.46
C GLY A 138 6.06 26.69 -15.67
N ILE A 139 6.82 26.60 -16.77
CA ILE A 139 6.34 26.05 -18.03
C ILE A 139 5.88 24.59 -17.93
N TYR A 140 6.47 23.80 -17.03
CA TYR A 140 6.07 22.42 -16.84
C TYR A 140 4.71 22.32 -16.14
N ARG A 141 4.42 23.25 -15.22
CA ARG A 141 3.08 23.36 -14.62
C ARG A 141 2.05 23.72 -15.67
N ASP A 142 2.37 24.66 -16.56
CA ASP A 142 1.48 25.03 -17.67
C ASP A 142 1.24 23.85 -18.63
N ALA A 143 2.25 23.03 -18.91
CA ALA A 143 2.10 21.81 -19.72
C ALA A 143 1.17 20.78 -19.06
N VAL A 144 1.34 20.54 -17.75
CA VAL A 144 0.47 19.63 -16.99
C VAL A 144 -0.98 20.13 -16.98
N GLU A 145 -1.19 21.43 -16.76
CA GLU A 145 -2.52 22.03 -16.83
C GLU A 145 -3.12 21.91 -18.23
N PHE A 146 -2.32 22.11 -19.28
CA PHE A 146 -2.74 21.96 -20.66
C PHE A 146 -3.20 20.53 -20.97
N LEU A 147 -2.47 19.52 -20.48
CA LEU A 147 -2.82 18.10 -20.67
C LEU A 147 -4.10 17.73 -19.93
N ASN A 148 -4.25 18.19 -18.69
CA ASN A 148 -5.42 17.88 -17.85
C ASN A 148 -6.72 18.56 -18.32
N ASP A 149 -6.63 19.59 -19.16
CA ASP A 149 -7.79 20.28 -19.75
C ASP A 149 -8.31 19.59 -21.03
N ARG A 150 -7.63 18.51 -21.49
CA ARG A 150 -7.99 17.79 -22.70
C ARG A 150 -9.03 16.71 -22.42
N ASP A 151 -10.06 16.68 -23.25
CA ASP A 151 -11.03 15.59 -23.34
C ASP A 151 -10.54 14.58 -24.40
N ALA A 152 -9.37 13.98 -24.14
CA ALA A 152 -8.66 13.09 -25.04
C ALA A 152 -7.86 12.05 -24.25
N LEU A 153 -7.44 10.96 -24.89
CA LEU A 153 -6.65 9.91 -24.25
C LEU A 153 -5.28 10.45 -23.80
N VAL A 154 -4.97 10.36 -22.52
CA VAL A 154 -3.67 10.74 -21.94
C VAL A 154 -2.91 9.50 -21.49
N VAL A 155 -1.75 9.26 -22.09
CA VAL A 155 -0.85 8.15 -21.75
C VAL A 155 0.43 8.68 -21.09
N SER A 156 0.66 8.35 -19.83
CA SER A 156 1.91 8.71 -19.14
C SER A 156 2.99 7.64 -19.30
N VAL A 157 4.21 8.12 -19.50
CA VAL A 157 5.43 7.34 -19.66
C VAL A 157 6.13 7.25 -18.30
N ASP A 158 6.38 6.02 -17.86
CA ASP A 158 6.96 5.60 -16.57
C ASP A 158 6.08 5.88 -15.34
N ILE A 159 5.69 7.14 -15.13
CA ILE A 159 4.84 7.64 -14.06
C ILE A 159 4.21 8.98 -14.49
N PRO A 160 2.96 9.33 -14.10
CA PRO A 160 2.41 10.63 -14.43
C PRO A 160 3.28 11.77 -13.92
N SER A 161 3.65 12.67 -14.83
CA SER A 161 4.52 13.79 -14.51
C SER A 161 3.92 14.63 -13.40
N GLY A 162 4.68 14.79 -12.32
CA GLY A 162 4.24 15.47 -11.10
C GLY A 162 3.90 14.55 -9.94
N ILE A 163 3.87 13.24 -10.13
CA ILE A 163 3.74 12.26 -9.05
C ILE A 163 5.12 11.85 -8.53
N SER A 164 5.26 11.85 -7.19
CA SER A 164 6.38 11.22 -6.52
C SER A 164 6.30 9.70 -6.69
N ALA A 165 7.27 9.11 -7.39
CA ALA A 165 7.37 7.66 -7.57
C ALA A 165 7.60 6.90 -6.24
N GLU A 166 8.07 7.58 -5.20
CA GLU A 166 8.32 6.97 -3.89
C GLU A 166 7.11 7.01 -2.97
N THR A 167 6.30 8.08 -3.04
CA THR A 167 5.23 8.31 -2.06
C THR A 167 3.82 8.41 -2.65
N GLY A 168 3.69 8.58 -3.97
CA GLY A 168 2.41 8.84 -4.63
C GLY A 168 1.88 10.25 -4.43
N ALA A 169 2.61 11.14 -3.73
CA ALA A 169 2.22 12.52 -3.52
C ALA A 169 2.31 13.34 -4.82
N VAL A 170 1.43 14.34 -4.96
CA VAL A 170 1.53 15.36 -6.02
C VAL A 170 2.60 16.37 -5.63
N LEU A 171 3.61 16.52 -6.48
CA LEU A 171 4.68 17.51 -6.35
C LEU A 171 4.29 18.78 -7.12
N GLY A 172 3.45 19.63 -6.52
CA GLY A 172 2.99 20.89 -7.11
C GLY A 172 1.74 20.74 -7.98
N THR A 173 1.86 20.08 -9.14
CA THR A 173 0.74 19.66 -10.00
C THR A 173 1.09 18.32 -10.65
N ALA A 174 0.10 17.54 -11.09
CA ALA A 174 0.35 16.26 -11.74
C ALA A 174 -0.61 15.99 -12.91
N VAL A 175 -0.12 15.27 -13.91
CA VAL A 175 -0.91 14.78 -15.04
C VAL A 175 -1.95 13.77 -14.54
N CYS A 176 -3.14 13.81 -15.13
CA CYS A 176 -4.17 12.79 -14.98
C CYS A 176 -4.11 11.91 -16.22
N ALA A 177 -3.50 10.74 -16.08
CA ALA A 177 -3.40 9.78 -17.17
C ALA A 177 -4.62 8.85 -17.14
N ASP A 178 -5.09 8.48 -18.33
CA ASP A 178 -6.00 7.34 -18.50
C ASP A 178 -5.22 6.03 -18.39
N ILE A 179 -3.98 6.02 -18.91
CA ILE A 179 -3.07 4.87 -18.90
C ILE A 179 -1.67 5.33 -18.50
N THR A 180 -1.01 4.60 -17.60
CA THR A 180 0.42 4.75 -17.32
C THR A 180 1.17 3.49 -17.74
N VAL A 181 2.15 3.67 -18.61
CA VAL A 181 3.05 2.58 -19.02
C VAL A 181 4.35 2.69 -18.23
N THR A 182 4.55 1.80 -17.27
CA THR A 182 5.74 1.79 -16.42
C THR A 182 6.71 0.67 -16.78
N PHE A 183 7.99 0.89 -16.50
CA PHE A 183 9.04 0.02 -17.03
C PHE A 183 9.69 -0.87 -15.98
N GLN A 184 9.93 -2.11 -16.39
CA GLN A 184 10.52 -3.21 -15.64
C GLN A 184 9.75 -3.56 -14.36
N TYR A 185 9.70 -2.68 -13.36
CA TYR A 185 8.90 -2.85 -12.15
C TYR A 185 8.08 -1.59 -11.87
N PRO A 186 6.86 -1.73 -11.32
CA PRO A 186 6.08 -0.60 -10.88
C PRO A 186 6.71 0.06 -9.64
N LYS A 187 6.35 1.32 -9.43
CA LYS A 187 6.85 2.17 -8.35
C LYS A 187 5.80 2.28 -7.25
N ILE A 188 6.22 2.59 -6.03
CA ILE A 188 5.32 2.75 -4.88
C ILE A 188 4.23 3.78 -5.18
N GLY A 189 4.59 4.88 -5.84
CA GLY A 189 3.65 5.95 -6.19
C GLY A 189 2.49 5.54 -7.11
N HIS A 190 2.58 4.40 -7.81
CA HIS A 190 1.44 3.88 -8.60
C HIS A 190 0.35 3.24 -7.75
N PHE A 191 0.67 2.85 -6.52
CA PHE A 191 -0.25 2.13 -5.64
C PHE A 191 -0.77 3.01 -4.50
N LEU A 192 -0.19 4.19 -4.27
CA LEU A 192 -0.61 5.13 -3.23
C LEU A 192 -1.39 6.30 -3.82
N TYR A 193 -2.43 6.75 -3.12
CA TYR A 193 -3.18 7.95 -3.53
C TYR A 193 -2.45 9.23 -3.12
N PRO A 194 -2.56 10.31 -3.91
CA PRO A 194 -3.32 10.43 -5.17
C PRO A 194 -2.65 9.83 -6.41
N GLY A 195 -1.39 9.40 -6.35
CA GLY A 195 -0.64 8.86 -7.50
C GLY A 195 -1.35 7.74 -8.25
N ARG A 196 -1.96 6.79 -7.53
CA ARG A 196 -2.78 5.69 -8.10
C ARG A 196 -3.96 6.21 -8.93
N GLU A 197 -4.66 7.24 -8.45
CA GLU A 197 -5.77 7.86 -9.18
C GLU A 197 -5.25 8.55 -10.45
N ARG A 198 -4.13 9.26 -10.35
CA ARG A 198 -3.52 9.97 -11.47
C ARG A 198 -2.90 9.05 -12.52
N ALA A 199 -2.57 7.80 -12.15
CA ALA A 199 -1.95 6.84 -13.04
C ALA A 199 -2.95 6.14 -13.98
N GLY A 200 -4.25 6.17 -13.68
CA GLY A 200 -5.25 5.45 -14.46
C GLY A 200 -4.98 3.95 -14.48
N GLU A 201 -5.13 3.33 -15.65
CA GLU A 201 -4.73 1.94 -15.86
C GLU A 201 -3.21 1.80 -15.87
N LEU A 202 -2.66 0.97 -14.97
CA LEU A 202 -1.22 0.73 -14.90
C LEU A 202 -0.81 -0.50 -15.73
N GLN A 203 -0.03 -0.25 -16.79
CA GLN A 203 0.58 -1.29 -17.60
C GLN A 203 2.08 -1.41 -17.30
N VAL A 204 2.54 -2.60 -16.90
CA VAL A 204 3.96 -2.85 -16.59
C VAL A 204 4.62 -3.54 -17.78
N VAL A 205 5.57 -2.86 -18.41
CA VAL A 205 6.30 -3.37 -19.59
C VAL A 205 7.70 -3.83 -19.18
N ARG A 206 8.04 -5.07 -19.52
CA ARG A 206 9.40 -5.60 -19.34
C ARG A 206 10.31 -5.02 -20.43
N ILE A 207 11.35 -4.31 -20.03
CA ILE A 207 12.23 -3.56 -20.96
C ILE A 207 13.62 -4.18 -21.11
N GLY A 208 14.05 -5.00 -20.16
CA GLY A 208 15.37 -5.62 -20.19
C GLY A 208 15.33 -7.11 -19.91
N VAL A 209 14.68 -7.51 -18.82
CA VAL A 209 14.66 -8.92 -18.38
C VAL A 209 13.27 -9.38 -17.98
N ASP A 210 13.03 -10.68 -18.15
CA ASP A 210 11.81 -11.36 -17.71
C ASP A 210 11.89 -11.80 -16.24
N ASP A 211 10.74 -12.18 -15.67
CA ASP A 211 10.54 -12.55 -14.25
C ASP A 211 11.46 -13.67 -13.75
N GLY A 212 12.00 -14.50 -14.65
CA GLY A 212 12.90 -15.60 -14.32
C GLY A 212 14.39 -15.22 -14.30
N CYS A 213 14.74 -13.96 -14.54
CA CYS A 213 16.12 -13.51 -14.50
C CYS A 213 16.53 -13.11 -13.08
N ASP A 214 17.62 -13.71 -12.57
CA ASP A 214 18.22 -13.34 -11.28
C ASP A 214 18.86 -11.95 -11.36
N ILE A 215 18.06 -10.90 -11.17
CA ILE A 215 18.56 -9.61 -10.74
C ILE A 215 18.72 -9.70 -9.22
N PRO A 216 19.89 -9.38 -8.65
CA PRO A 216 20.06 -9.30 -7.21
C PRO A 216 19.23 -8.13 -6.68
N LEU A 217 17.94 -8.38 -6.43
CA LEU A 217 16.94 -7.40 -6.08
C LEU A 217 16.45 -7.68 -4.66
N GLN A 218 16.69 -6.71 -3.77
CA GLN A 218 16.08 -6.70 -2.44
C GLN A 218 15.02 -5.60 -2.44
N SER A 219 13.79 -5.98 -2.80
CA SER A 219 12.66 -5.13 -2.50
C SER A 219 12.09 -5.50 -1.15
N THR A 220 11.90 -4.50 -0.31
CA THR A 220 11.16 -4.59 0.95
C THR A 220 9.66 -4.29 0.73
N VAL A 221 9.23 -3.98 -0.49
CA VAL A 221 7.84 -3.60 -0.80
C VAL A 221 7.25 -4.46 -1.92
N CYS A 222 6.05 -4.98 -1.68
CA CYS A 222 5.24 -5.64 -2.70
C CYS A 222 3.81 -5.10 -2.73
N ALA A 223 3.06 -5.41 -3.79
CA ALA A 223 1.66 -5.04 -3.93
C ALA A 223 0.80 -6.25 -4.30
N TYR A 224 -0.46 -6.21 -3.84
CA TYR A 224 -1.50 -7.19 -4.11
C TYR A 224 -2.78 -6.49 -4.57
N GLU A 225 -3.45 -7.07 -5.56
CA GLU A 225 -4.70 -6.60 -6.15
C GLU A 225 -5.77 -7.71 -6.09
N SER A 226 -7.02 -7.36 -6.42
CA SER A 226 -8.22 -8.19 -6.18
C SER A 226 -8.26 -9.53 -6.94
N ASP A 227 -7.31 -9.80 -7.83
CA ASP A 227 -7.19 -11.03 -8.62
C ASP A 227 -5.80 -11.70 -8.49
N ASP A 228 -5.03 -11.31 -7.48
CA ASP A 228 -3.67 -11.80 -7.30
C ASP A 228 -3.59 -13.32 -7.03
N PRO A 229 -2.95 -14.11 -7.92
CA PRO A 229 -2.93 -15.57 -7.81
C PRO A 229 -2.07 -16.10 -6.66
N ASP A 230 -1.17 -15.28 -6.11
CA ASP A 230 -0.30 -15.70 -5.00
C ASP A 230 -1.06 -15.67 -3.65
N MET A 231 -2.19 -14.94 -3.59
CA MET A 231 -3.08 -14.90 -2.43
C MET A 231 -4.00 -16.12 -2.39
N CYS A 232 -3.46 -17.24 -1.93
CA CYS A 232 -4.18 -18.51 -1.85
C CYS A 232 -4.42 -19.00 -0.41
N LEU A 233 -5.50 -19.77 -0.25
CA LEU A 233 -5.80 -20.50 0.98
C LEU A 233 -5.66 -22.00 0.72
N GLY A 234 -4.99 -22.68 1.65
CA GLY A 234 -4.92 -24.14 1.62
C GLY A 234 -6.29 -24.78 1.88
N ALA A 235 -6.55 -25.91 1.21
CA ALA A 235 -7.75 -26.69 1.44
C ALA A 235 -7.85 -27.17 2.91
N ARG A 236 -9.07 -27.15 3.45
CA ARG A 236 -9.34 -27.64 4.81
C ARG A 236 -9.24 -29.18 4.83
N PRO A 237 -8.43 -29.79 5.72
CA PRO A 237 -8.34 -31.25 5.80
C PRO A 237 -9.69 -31.89 6.14
N LEU A 238 -10.03 -32.98 5.45
CA LEU A 238 -11.27 -33.74 5.69
C LEU A 238 -11.33 -34.32 7.11
N ASP A 239 -10.18 -34.81 7.62
CA ASP A 239 -10.05 -35.31 8.99
C ASP A 239 -9.68 -34.16 9.94
N SER A 240 -10.66 -33.28 10.19
CA SER A 240 -10.50 -32.13 11.08
C SER A 240 -11.72 -31.95 11.97
N ASN A 241 -11.58 -31.14 13.02
CA ASN A 241 -12.68 -30.77 13.90
C ASN A 241 -12.53 -29.32 14.34
N LYS A 242 -13.50 -28.81 15.12
CA LYS A 242 -13.47 -27.43 15.64
C LYS A 242 -12.20 -27.06 16.42
N GLY A 243 -11.49 -28.02 17.01
CA GLY A 243 -10.20 -27.79 17.66
C GLY A 243 -9.04 -27.57 16.68
N SER A 244 -9.11 -28.16 15.47
CA SER A 244 -8.09 -28.02 14.42
C SER A 244 -7.97 -26.58 13.91
N TYR A 245 -9.01 -25.78 14.08
CA TYR A 245 -9.09 -24.39 13.60
C TYR A 245 -9.01 -23.38 14.75
N GLY A 246 -8.49 -23.85 15.89
CA GLY A 246 -8.23 -23.11 17.11
C GLY A 246 -9.43 -22.37 17.69
N LYS A 247 -9.12 -21.47 18.63
CA LYS A 247 -10.11 -20.80 19.47
C LYS A 247 -9.73 -19.34 19.69
N LEU A 248 -10.56 -18.43 19.22
CA LEU A 248 -10.40 -16.99 19.41
C LEU A 248 -11.02 -16.54 20.73
N LEU A 249 -10.32 -15.69 21.49
CA LEU A 249 -10.92 -14.83 22.50
C LEU A 249 -11.12 -13.43 21.90
N LEU A 250 -12.37 -12.98 21.80
CA LEU A 250 -12.74 -11.64 21.36
C LEU A 250 -13.14 -10.80 22.58
N ILE A 251 -12.47 -9.69 22.81
CA ILE A 251 -12.75 -8.75 23.91
C ILE A 251 -13.20 -7.44 23.27
N ALA A 252 -14.52 -7.25 23.19
CA ALA A 252 -15.11 -6.19 22.39
C ALA A 252 -16.49 -5.78 22.93
N GLY A 253 -16.89 -4.57 22.55
CA GLY A 253 -18.20 -3.99 22.82
C GLY A 253 -18.33 -3.39 24.23
N SER A 254 -19.20 -2.40 24.28
CA SER A 254 -19.66 -1.69 25.47
C SER A 254 -21.10 -1.23 25.21
N TYR A 255 -21.76 -0.64 26.20
CA TYR A 255 -23.08 -0.06 26.04
C TYR A 255 -23.08 0.99 24.92
N GLY A 256 -24.03 0.86 23.99
CA GLY A 256 -24.09 1.69 22.77
C GLY A 256 -23.19 1.22 21.63
N MET A 257 -22.19 0.37 21.88
CA MET A 257 -21.24 -0.12 20.87
C MET A 257 -21.20 -1.66 20.77
N ALA A 258 -22.25 -2.36 21.22
CA ALA A 258 -22.36 -3.81 21.11
C ALA A 258 -22.29 -4.33 19.65
N GLY A 259 -22.64 -3.48 18.67
CA GLY A 259 -22.54 -3.79 17.25
C GLY A 259 -21.13 -4.14 16.79
N ALA A 260 -20.11 -3.50 17.35
CA ALA A 260 -18.70 -3.79 17.05
C ALA A 260 -18.35 -5.24 17.42
N ALA A 261 -18.74 -5.68 18.62
CA ALA A 261 -18.56 -7.05 19.06
C ALA A 261 -19.31 -8.06 18.18
N VAL A 262 -20.53 -7.74 17.74
CA VAL A 262 -21.33 -8.59 16.85
C VAL A 262 -20.65 -8.75 15.48
N LEU A 263 -20.19 -7.66 14.88
CA LEU A 263 -19.51 -7.66 13.58
C LEU A 263 -18.21 -8.48 13.65
N SER A 264 -17.34 -8.21 14.64
CA SER A 264 -16.09 -8.95 14.81
C SER A 264 -16.32 -10.43 15.08
N ALA A 265 -17.30 -10.81 15.91
CA ALA A 265 -17.59 -12.20 16.23
C ALA A 265 -18.10 -12.99 15.01
N ARG A 266 -19.00 -12.40 14.23
CA ARG A 266 -19.50 -13.02 12.98
C ARG A 266 -18.40 -13.13 11.93
N ALA A 267 -17.61 -12.07 11.75
CA ALA A 267 -16.50 -12.05 10.83
C ALA A 267 -15.46 -13.14 11.16
N ALA A 268 -15.07 -13.27 12.44
CA ALA A 268 -14.15 -14.31 12.89
C ALA A 268 -14.67 -15.73 12.64
N SER A 269 -15.95 -15.96 12.89
CA SER A 269 -16.59 -17.26 12.65
C SER A 269 -16.58 -17.60 11.15
N ARG A 270 -16.89 -16.62 10.29
CA ARG A 270 -16.88 -16.80 8.83
C ARG A 270 -15.48 -16.89 8.22
N ALA A 271 -14.50 -16.25 8.83
CA ALA A 271 -13.09 -16.38 8.47
C ALA A 271 -12.51 -17.77 8.80
N GLY A 272 -13.28 -18.65 9.46
CA GLY A 272 -12.94 -20.06 9.63
C GLY A 272 -12.47 -20.46 11.03
N ALA A 273 -12.54 -19.56 12.02
CA ALA A 273 -12.21 -19.87 13.42
C ALA A 273 -13.02 -21.07 13.93
N GLY A 274 -12.36 -22.02 14.58
CA GLY A 274 -13.00 -23.22 15.07
C GLY A 274 -13.97 -22.98 16.23
N LEU A 275 -13.62 -22.07 17.13
CA LEU A 275 -14.48 -21.56 18.20
C LEU A 275 -14.21 -20.08 18.42
N VAL A 276 -15.28 -19.28 18.54
CA VAL A 276 -15.20 -17.89 18.98
C VAL A 276 -15.74 -17.77 20.40
N THR A 277 -14.98 -17.13 21.27
CA THR A 277 -15.38 -16.81 22.63
C THR A 277 -15.36 -15.30 22.81
N ALA A 278 -16.53 -14.68 22.88
CA ALA A 278 -16.66 -13.26 23.13
C ALA A 278 -16.75 -12.97 24.64
N ALA A 279 -15.99 -12.00 25.12
CA ALA A 279 -15.99 -11.54 26.49
C ALA A 279 -16.30 -10.04 26.55
N SER A 280 -17.31 -9.66 27.33
CA SER A 280 -17.75 -8.28 27.53
C SER A 280 -18.57 -8.14 28.82
N CYS A 281 -19.08 -6.95 29.12
CA CYS A 281 -19.98 -6.70 30.23
C CYS A 281 -21.38 -7.28 29.97
N GLY A 282 -22.18 -7.50 31.02
CA GLY A 282 -23.49 -8.15 30.93
C GLY A 282 -24.44 -7.53 29.90
N ASP A 283 -24.43 -6.19 29.77
CA ASP A 283 -25.25 -5.45 28.81
C ASP A 283 -24.98 -5.83 27.34
N VAL A 284 -23.73 -6.17 27.00
CA VAL A 284 -23.31 -6.55 25.64
C VAL A 284 -23.55 -8.03 25.38
N ILE A 285 -23.40 -8.87 26.41
CA ILE A 285 -23.53 -10.33 26.29
C ILE A 285 -24.91 -10.74 25.78
N GLY A 286 -25.98 -10.09 26.25
CA GLY A 286 -27.33 -10.37 25.76
C GLY A 286 -27.50 -10.11 24.26
N VAL A 287 -26.91 -9.01 23.76
CA VAL A 287 -26.94 -8.66 22.33
C VAL A 287 -26.14 -9.66 21.50
N LEU A 288 -24.96 -10.05 21.98
CA LEU A 288 -24.12 -11.04 21.32
C LEU A 288 -24.82 -12.39 21.20
N GLN A 289 -25.44 -12.89 22.26
CA GLN A 289 -26.13 -14.19 22.24
C GLN A 289 -27.32 -14.21 21.28
N GLN A 290 -28.00 -13.08 21.08
CA GLN A 290 -29.11 -12.97 20.13
C GLN A 290 -28.65 -12.88 18.68
N ASN A 291 -27.51 -12.24 18.43
CA ASN A 291 -27.05 -11.96 17.08
C ASN A 291 -25.97 -12.94 16.58
N VAL A 292 -25.26 -13.62 17.46
CA VAL A 292 -24.16 -14.54 17.11
C VAL A 292 -24.26 -15.81 17.96
N PRO A 293 -25.33 -16.62 17.81
CA PRO A 293 -25.60 -17.76 18.68
C PRO A 293 -24.52 -18.87 18.62
N GLU A 294 -23.68 -18.87 17.58
CA GLU A 294 -22.56 -19.80 17.41
C GLU A 294 -21.36 -19.43 18.31
N ALA A 295 -21.26 -18.17 18.72
CA ALA A 295 -20.21 -17.70 19.61
C ALA A 295 -20.55 -18.03 21.07
N THR A 296 -19.53 -18.48 21.80
CA THR A 296 -19.64 -18.60 23.27
C THR A 296 -19.45 -17.23 23.90
N CYS A 297 -20.34 -16.81 24.80
CA CYS A 297 -20.26 -15.50 25.44
C CYS A 297 -19.94 -15.66 26.93
N PHE A 298 -19.00 -14.86 27.44
CA PHE A 298 -18.63 -14.83 28.85
C PHE A 298 -18.75 -13.42 29.39
N GLU A 299 -19.62 -13.26 30.36
CA GLU A 299 -19.71 -12.02 31.12
C GLU A 299 -18.47 -11.86 32.00
N VAL A 300 -17.86 -10.68 31.93
CA VAL A 300 -16.77 -10.25 32.81
C VAL A 300 -17.17 -8.95 33.53
N ALA A 301 -16.40 -8.54 34.54
CA ALA A 301 -16.71 -7.37 35.34
C ALA A 301 -16.86 -6.11 34.47
N GLY A 302 -17.96 -5.39 34.67
CA GLY A 302 -18.23 -4.12 34.02
C GLY A 302 -19.15 -3.25 34.87
N GLU A 303 -19.05 -1.95 34.69
CA GLU A 303 -19.89 -0.94 35.34
C GLU A 303 -20.43 0.03 34.28
N ASN A 304 -21.71 0.37 34.39
CA ASN A 304 -22.41 1.24 33.43
C ASN A 304 -22.23 0.79 31.96
N GLY A 305 -22.17 -0.53 31.76
CA GLY A 305 -22.00 -1.13 30.44
C GLY A 305 -20.61 -0.98 29.81
N ILE A 306 -19.57 -0.65 30.59
CA ILE A 306 -18.17 -0.63 30.15
C ILE A 306 -17.38 -1.62 30.99
N LEU A 307 -16.33 -2.23 30.43
CA LEU A 307 -15.43 -3.10 31.20
C LEU A 307 -14.64 -2.30 32.23
N VAL A 308 -14.42 -2.91 33.40
CA VAL A 308 -13.60 -2.34 34.48
C VAL A 308 -12.37 -3.21 34.75
N LYS A 309 -11.32 -2.67 35.37
CA LYS A 309 -10.06 -3.37 35.62
C LYS A 309 -10.19 -4.73 36.32
N ASP A 310 -11.24 -4.92 37.13
CA ASP A 310 -11.50 -6.19 37.81
C ASP A 310 -11.76 -7.35 36.82
N ALA A 311 -12.05 -7.06 35.56
CA ALA A 311 -12.17 -8.04 34.49
C ALA A 311 -10.84 -8.73 34.14
N VAL A 312 -9.68 -8.09 34.42
CA VAL A 312 -8.35 -8.57 34.02
C VAL A 312 -8.11 -10.02 34.39
N ALA A 313 -8.29 -10.39 35.66
CA ALA A 313 -8.03 -11.75 36.14
C ALA A 313 -8.94 -12.80 35.46
N SER A 314 -10.17 -12.41 35.13
CA SER A 314 -11.12 -13.27 34.42
C SER A 314 -10.75 -13.43 32.94
N LEU A 315 -10.33 -12.34 32.29
CA LEU A 315 -9.87 -12.35 30.89
C LEU A 315 -8.59 -13.16 30.72
N GLU A 316 -7.60 -12.99 31.61
CA GLU A 316 -6.38 -13.81 31.62
C GLU A 316 -6.69 -15.30 31.80
N LYS A 317 -7.67 -15.62 32.65
CA LYS A 317 -8.14 -17.00 32.83
C LYS A 317 -8.83 -17.52 31.57
N LEU A 318 -9.65 -16.71 30.90
CA LEU A 318 -10.35 -17.07 29.66
C LEU A 318 -9.39 -17.27 28.48
N ALA A 319 -8.30 -16.50 28.44
CA ALA A 319 -7.25 -16.66 27.44
C ALA A 319 -6.55 -18.04 27.52
N ARG A 320 -6.56 -18.70 28.69
CA ARG A 320 -5.99 -20.04 28.85
C ARG A 320 -6.73 -21.04 27.98
N GLY A 321 -6.00 -21.73 27.09
CA GLY A 321 -6.56 -22.72 26.17
C GLY A 321 -7.21 -22.13 24.91
N LYS A 322 -6.98 -20.83 24.65
CA LYS A 322 -7.22 -20.15 23.37
C LYS A 322 -5.94 -20.18 22.52
N THR A 323 -6.09 -19.87 21.23
CA THR A 323 -4.97 -19.80 20.30
C THR A 323 -4.65 -18.37 19.88
N ALA A 324 -5.63 -17.45 19.93
CA ALA A 324 -5.44 -16.04 19.60
C ALA A 324 -6.38 -15.13 20.40
N VAL A 325 -6.05 -13.83 20.42
CA VAL A 325 -6.88 -12.77 21.03
C VAL A 325 -7.20 -11.68 20.00
N ALA A 326 -8.43 -11.20 19.98
CA ALA A 326 -8.81 -9.96 19.33
C ALA A 326 -9.37 -9.01 20.40
N ILE A 327 -8.88 -7.78 20.47
CA ILE A 327 -9.28 -6.83 21.51
C ILE A 327 -9.41 -5.41 20.95
N GLY A 328 -10.40 -4.66 21.42
CA GLY A 328 -10.49 -3.23 21.17
C GLY A 328 -11.78 -2.72 20.54
N PRO A 329 -12.41 -3.39 19.57
CA PRO A 329 -13.64 -2.92 18.92
C PRO A 329 -14.73 -2.52 19.93
N GLY A 330 -15.04 -1.22 20.00
CA GLY A 330 -16.12 -0.67 20.82
C GLY A 330 -15.96 -0.83 22.34
N LEU A 331 -14.74 -0.89 22.87
CA LEU A 331 -14.51 -0.97 24.33
C LEU A 331 -14.73 0.34 25.07
N GLY A 332 -14.69 1.48 24.36
CA GLY A 332 -14.58 2.81 24.96
C GLY A 332 -13.14 3.13 25.40
N VAL A 333 -12.89 4.38 25.77
CA VAL A 333 -11.54 4.86 26.15
C VAL A 333 -11.56 5.39 27.57
N ASN A 334 -10.90 4.68 28.49
CA ASN A 334 -10.67 5.10 29.87
C ASN A 334 -9.49 4.31 30.49
N GLU A 335 -9.09 4.66 31.71
CA GLU A 335 -7.96 4.02 32.42
C GLU A 335 -8.18 2.52 32.69
N ASP A 336 -9.42 2.09 32.92
CA ASP A 336 -9.73 0.67 33.13
C ASP A 336 -9.52 -0.14 31.84
N ILE A 337 -9.92 0.40 30.68
CA ILE A 337 -9.66 -0.22 29.38
C ILE A 337 -8.16 -0.25 29.09
N THR A 338 -7.41 0.82 29.40
CA THR A 338 -5.94 0.83 29.32
C THR A 338 -5.32 -0.26 30.18
N ALA A 339 -5.80 -0.46 31.41
CA ALA A 339 -5.32 -1.54 32.27
C ALA A 339 -5.62 -2.93 31.69
N ILE A 340 -6.80 -3.13 31.11
CA ILE A 340 -7.19 -4.39 30.46
C ILE A 340 -6.32 -4.67 29.23
N VAL A 341 -6.19 -3.70 28.34
CA VAL A 341 -5.38 -3.81 27.11
C VAL A 341 -3.92 -4.04 27.48
N GLY A 342 -3.38 -3.26 28.42
CA GLY A 342 -2.01 -3.41 28.90
C GLY A 342 -1.73 -4.79 29.51
N SER A 343 -2.65 -5.34 30.30
CA SER A 343 -2.54 -6.72 30.81
C SER A 343 -2.55 -7.75 29.68
N MET A 344 -3.40 -7.59 28.67
CA MET A 344 -3.41 -8.51 27.52
C MET A 344 -2.13 -8.39 26.70
N ILE A 345 -1.58 -7.20 26.49
CA ILE A 345 -0.32 -6.98 25.76
C ILE A 345 0.88 -7.57 26.51
N THR A 346 1.04 -7.25 27.80
CA THR A 346 2.25 -7.60 28.59
C THR A 346 2.16 -8.97 29.28
N GLY A 347 0.95 -9.47 29.53
CA GLY A 347 0.70 -10.70 30.29
C GLY A 347 0.34 -11.93 29.45
N CYS A 348 -0.24 -11.75 28.25
CA CYS A 348 -0.67 -12.85 27.40
C CYS A 348 0.36 -13.17 26.31
N GLY A 349 0.83 -14.42 26.21
CA GLY A 349 1.78 -14.84 25.16
C GLY A 349 1.14 -15.29 23.84
N LEU A 350 -0.18 -15.20 23.71
CA LEU A 350 -0.88 -15.56 22.47
C LEU A 350 -0.73 -14.46 21.41
N PRO A 351 -0.70 -14.81 20.11
CA PRO A 351 -0.80 -13.82 19.04
C PRO A 351 -2.11 -13.04 19.18
N LYS A 352 -2.05 -11.74 18.95
CA LYS A 352 -3.18 -10.86 19.22
C LYS A 352 -3.33 -9.74 18.18
N VAL A 353 -4.57 -9.43 17.83
CA VAL A 353 -4.93 -8.25 17.04
C VAL A 353 -5.60 -7.21 17.93
N VAL A 354 -5.11 -5.98 17.86
CA VAL A 354 -5.58 -4.84 18.64
C VAL A 354 -6.08 -3.76 17.67
N ASP A 355 -7.35 -3.39 17.79
CA ASP A 355 -7.98 -2.38 16.93
C ASP A 355 -8.67 -1.27 17.76
N ALA A 356 -9.02 -0.18 17.09
CA ALA A 356 -9.95 0.83 17.60
C ALA A 356 -9.61 1.34 19.01
N ASP A 357 -10.51 1.16 19.98
CA ASP A 357 -10.30 1.62 21.36
C ASP A 357 -9.15 0.88 22.05
N GLY A 358 -8.81 -0.33 21.61
CA GLY A 358 -7.61 -1.02 22.06
C GLY A 358 -6.34 -0.28 21.63
N ILE A 359 -6.31 0.29 20.43
CA ILE A 359 -5.21 1.14 19.96
C ILE A 359 -5.21 2.48 20.70
N ASN A 360 -6.37 3.11 20.85
CA ASN A 360 -6.47 4.38 21.58
C ASN A 360 -6.01 4.22 23.04
N ALA A 361 -6.23 3.07 23.66
CA ALA A 361 -5.76 2.76 25.01
C ALA A 361 -4.23 2.63 25.13
N LEU A 362 -3.54 2.37 24.01
CA LEU A 362 -2.07 2.35 23.93
C LEU A 362 -1.45 3.73 23.65
N ALA A 363 -2.25 4.70 23.22
CA ALA A 363 -1.76 6.05 22.99
C ALA A 363 -1.23 6.66 24.30
N GLY A 364 0.02 7.11 24.29
CA GLY A 364 0.72 7.58 25.49
C GLY A 364 1.28 6.48 26.41
N HIS A 365 1.14 5.20 26.01
CA HIS A 365 1.58 4.02 26.76
C HIS A 365 2.35 3.03 25.86
N LEU A 366 3.25 3.55 25.02
CA LEU A 366 4.03 2.74 24.08
C LEU A 366 5.04 1.81 24.79
N ASP A 367 5.38 2.10 26.04
CA ASP A 367 6.16 1.23 26.92
C ASP A 367 5.53 -0.18 27.07
N LEU A 368 4.20 -0.27 26.97
CA LEU A 368 3.49 -1.55 26.96
C LEU A 368 3.86 -2.41 25.75
N LEU A 369 4.16 -1.81 24.59
CA LEU A 369 4.58 -2.53 23.38
C LEU A 369 6.03 -3.02 23.48
N GLU A 370 6.89 -2.30 24.21
CA GLU A 370 8.25 -2.74 24.51
C GLU A 370 8.25 -4.00 25.38
N ASP A 371 7.36 -4.03 26.39
CA ASP A 371 7.19 -5.15 27.33
C ASP A 371 6.21 -6.22 26.83
N LYS A 372 5.79 -6.17 25.56
CA LYS A 372 4.80 -7.09 25.01
C LYS A 372 5.24 -8.55 25.12
N ARG A 373 4.28 -9.44 25.34
CA ARG A 373 4.46 -10.88 25.22
C ARG A 373 3.70 -11.43 24.02
N GLY A 374 4.33 -12.33 23.28
CA GLY A 374 3.78 -12.81 22.02
C GLY A 374 3.78 -11.72 20.94
N GLU A 375 3.18 -12.05 19.81
CA GLU A 375 3.16 -11.21 18.63
C GLU A 375 1.88 -10.37 18.58
N VAL A 376 1.99 -9.13 18.08
CA VAL A 376 0.92 -8.13 18.10
C VAL A 376 0.69 -7.57 16.70
N ILE A 377 -0.56 -7.57 16.26
CA ILE A 377 -1.05 -6.84 15.09
C ILE A 377 -1.79 -5.60 15.59
N LEU A 378 -1.42 -4.43 15.09
CA LEU A 378 -2.15 -3.19 15.29
C LEU A 378 -2.82 -2.79 13.98
N THR A 379 -4.10 -2.40 14.01
CA THR A 379 -4.86 -2.07 12.78
C THR A 379 -5.34 -0.62 12.70
N PRO A 380 -4.51 0.42 12.93
CA PRO A 380 -5.00 1.79 13.01
C PRO A 380 -5.40 2.37 11.64
N HIS A 381 -6.40 3.25 11.63
CA HIS A 381 -6.56 4.24 10.56
C HIS A 381 -5.66 5.46 10.82
N PRO A 382 -5.45 6.41 9.88
CA PRO A 382 -4.45 7.47 10.04
C PRO A 382 -4.62 8.32 11.31
N LYS A 383 -5.86 8.61 11.74
CA LYS A 383 -6.10 9.35 13.00
C LYS A 383 -5.81 8.54 14.27
N GLU A 384 -6.01 7.22 14.26
CA GLU A 384 -5.66 6.33 15.37
C GLU A 384 -4.14 6.22 15.44
N PHE A 385 -3.50 6.07 14.27
CA PHE A 385 -2.06 5.98 14.15
C PHE A 385 -1.38 7.27 14.62
N SER A 386 -1.90 8.43 14.23
CA SER A 386 -1.41 9.74 14.69
C SER A 386 -1.44 9.88 16.21
N ARG A 387 -2.52 9.42 16.87
CA ARG A 387 -2.59 9.42 18.35
C ARG A 387 -1.61 8.43 18.97
N LEU A 388 -1.43 7.27 18.35
CA LEU A 388 -0.55 6.21 18.83
C LEU A 388 0.93 6.62 18.72
N SER A 389 1.36 7.10 17.55
CA SER A 389 2.76 7.43 17.25
C SER A 389 3.16 8.85 17.63
N GLY A 390 2.18 9.75 17.81
CA GLY A 390 2.42 11.19 17.99
C GLY A 390 2.72 11.95 16.70
N MET A 391 2.79 11.26 15.55
CA MET A 391 3.01 11.87 14.24
C MET A 391 1.75 12.58 13.73
N PRO A 392 1.83 13.80 13.15
CA PRO A 392 0.69 14.43 12.49
C PRO A 392 0.11 13.58 11.36
N VAL A 393 -1.20 13.65 11.14
CA VAL A 393 -1.87 12.88 10.07
C VAL A 393 -1.31 13.25 8.70
N GLU A 394 -0.97 14.53 8.50
CA GLU A 394 -0.40 15.04 7.25
C GLU A 394 0.95 14.38 6.94
N GLU A 395 1.84 14.27 7.93
CA GLU A 395 3.14 13.60 7.79
C GLU A 395 2.99 12.09 7.53
N ILE A 396 2.02 11.44 8.18
CA ILE A 396 1.69 10.04 7.92
C ILE A 396 1.26 9.86 6.46
N LEU A 397 0.40 10.73 5.94
CA LEU A 397 -0.12 10.62 4.58
C LEU A 397 0.90 11.04 3.51
N GLU A 398 1.90 11.85 3.85
CA GLU A 398 3.00 12.21 2.95
C GLU A 398 3.89 11.02 2.61
N ASN A 399 4.15 10.11 3.56
CA ASN A 399 4.88 8.86 3.31
C ASN A 399 4.37 7.73 4.21
N PRO A 400 3.22 7.13 3.89
CA PRO A 400 2.55 6.18 4.77
C PRO A 400 3.28 4.83 4.85
N VAL A 401 4.06 4.46 3.81
CA VAL A 401 4.88 3.24 3.83
C VAL A 401 5.97 3.38 4.87
N ARG A 402 6.75 4.48 4.80
CA ARG A 402 7.82 4.73 5.77
C ARG A 402 7.27 4.84 7.19
N ALA A 403 6.20 5.62 7.39
CA ALA A 403 5.61 5.78 8.71
C ALA A 403 5.18 4.43 9.31
N ALA A 404 4.64 3.53 8.48
CA ALA A 404 4.25 2.20 8.90
C ALA A 404 5.43 1.28 9.18
N THR A 405 6.43 1.22 8.30
CA THR A 405 7.61 0.35 8.45
C THR A 405 8.49 0.78 9.62
N ASP A 406 8.72 2.08 9.79
CA ASP A 406 9.55 2.62 10.87
C ASP A 406 8.92 2.27 12.23
N PHE A 407 7.60 2.48 12.38
CA PHE A 407 6.89 2.13 13.62
C PHE A 407 6.84 0.62 13.88
N ALA A 408 6.57 -0.18 12.84
CA ALA A 408 6.51 -1.63 12.97
C ALA A 408 7.85 -2.22 13.42
N ALA A 409 8.95 -1.74 12.85
CA ALA A 409 10.30 -2.15 13.22
C ALA A 409 10.69 -1.66 14.62
N GLU A 410 10.38 -0.41 14.98
CA GLU A 410 10.71 0.18 16.29
C GLU A 410 10.07 -0.61 17.46
N TYR A 411 8.78 -0.91 17.35
CA TYR A 411 8.04 -1.60 18.42
C TYR A 411 7.97 -3.12 18.23
N GLY A 412 8.55 -3.65 17.16
CA GLY A 412 8.54 -5.08 16.83
C GLY A 412 7.13 -5.65 16.69
N VAL A 413 6.26 -4.97 15.95
CA VAL A 413 4.85 -5.34 15.74
C VAL A 413 4.55 -5.53 14.25
N THR A 414 3.42 -6.15 13.93
CA THR A 414 2.82 -6.04 12.59
C THR A 414 1.84 -4.88 12.59
N LEU A 415 1.99 -3.93 11.67
CA LEU A 415 1.13 -2.76 11.56
C LEU A 415 0.29 -2.84 10.29
N VAL A 416 -1.03 -2.74 10.43
CA VAL A 416 -1.99 -2.60 9.34
C VAL A 416 -2.50 -1.17 9.33
N LEU A 417 -1.83 -0.30 8.56
CA LEU A 417 -2.25 1.09 8.40
C LEU A 417 -3.39 1.15 7.36
N LYS A 418 -4.62 1.29 7.86
CA LYS A 418 -5.85 1.28 7.06
C LYS A 418 -5.90 2.54 6.17
N GLY A 419 -6.31 2.36 4.91
CA GLY A 419 -6.48 3.44 3.94
C GLY A 419 -7.06 2.92 2.63
N SER A 420 -7.24 3.80 1.63
CA SER A 420 -7.69 3.38 0.29
C SER A 420 -6.73 2.37 -0.36
N THR A 421 -5.44 2.48 -0.05
CA THR A 421 -4.47 1.39 -0.16
C THR A 421 -4.02 1.09 1.25
N THR A 422 -4.29 -0.13 1.72
CA THR A 422 -3.91 -0.54 3.07
C THR A 422 -2.47 -1.03 3.07
N ILE A 423 -1.69 -0.63 4.06
CA ILE A 423 -0.28 -0.98 4.20
C ILE A 423 -0.14 -1.97 5.35
N VAL A 424 0.42 -3.15 5.08
CA VAL A 424 0.77 -4.14 6.10
C VAL A 424 2.28 -4.16 6.22
N ALA A 425 2.81 -3.63 7.32
CA ALA A 425 4.24 -3.58 7.60
C ALA A 425 4.63 -4.62 8.67
N ASP A 426 5.76 -5.28 8.48
CA ASP A 426 6.33 -6.21 9.45
C ASP A 426 7.42 -5.57 10.32
N GLN A 427 7.85 -6.30 11.35
CA GLN A 427 8.92 -5.87 12.26
C GLN A 427 10.32 -5.85 11.65
N PHE A 428 10.47 -6.26 10.38
CA PHE A 428 11.74 -6.33 9.67
C PHE A 428 11.91 -5.19 8.65
N GLY A 429 10.93 -4.28 8.56
CA GLY A 429 10.94 -3.16 7.64
C GLY A 429 10.40 -3.49 6.24
N ASN A 430 9.71 -4.62 6.08
CA ASN A 430 8.99 -4.94 4.85
C ASN A 430 7.56 -4.40 4.89
N ALA A 431 6.99 -4.12 3.72
CA ALA A 431 5.61 -3.67 3.56
C ALA A 431 4.91 -4.35 2.38
N SER A 432 3.63 -4.67 2.57
CA SER A 432 2.71 -5.04 1.50
C SER A 432 1.65 -3.96 1.29
N LEU A 433 1.47 -3.55 0.04
CA LEU A 433 0.43 -2.61 -0.39
C LEU A 433 -0.78 -3.41 -0.89
N LEU A 434 -1.89 -3.37 -0.15
CA LEU A 434 -3.12 -4.03 -0.56
C LEU A 434 -4.05 -3.04 -1.23
N CYS A 435 -4.23 -3.25 -2.52
CA CYS A 435 -5.00 -2.41 -3.43
C CYS A 435 -6.42 -2.93 -3.65
N VAL A 436 -6.96 -3.66 -2.67
CA VAL A 436 -8.29 -4.26 -2.65
C VAL A 436 -9.29 -3.44 -1.84
N GLY A 437 -10.57 -3.59 -2.14
CA GLY A 437 -11.68 -2.90 -1.47
C GLY A 437 -12.38 -1.89 -2.37
N THR A 438 -13.36 -1.21 -1.80
CA THR A 438 -14.25 -0.26 -2.49
C THR A 438 -14.53 0.95 -1.59
N PRO A 439 -14.76 2.15 -2.15
CA PRO A 439 -15.23 3.31 -1.40
C PRO A 439 -16.45 3.02 -0.51
N GLY A 440 -17.31 2.07 -0.89
CA GLY A 440 -18.47 1.68 -0.09
C GLY A 440 -18.14 1.12 1.30
N MET A 441 -16.89 0.68 1.53
CA MET A 441 -16.38 0.24 2.84
C MET A 441 -16.10 1.39 3.81
N ALA A 442 -16.16 2.66 3.37
CA ALA A 442 -15.99 3.85 4.22
C ALA A 442 -17.19 4.08 5.15
N LYS A 443 -17.52 3.09 5.98
CA LYS A 443 -18.65 3.06 6.91
C LYS A 443 -18.19 2.55 8.27
N GLY A 444 -18.79 3.10 9.33
CA GLY A 444 -18.54 2.62 10.69
C GLY A 444 -18.87 1.13 10.80
N GLY A 445 -17.94 0.34 11.33
CA GLY A 445 -18.04 -1.11 11.45
C GLY A 445 -17.14 -1.92 10.51
N SER A 446 -16.63 -1.33 9.41
CA SER A 446 -15.74 -2.05 8.50
C SER A 446 -14.41 -2.48 9.16
N GLY A 447 -13.90 -1.66 10.09
CA GLY A 447 -12.74 -2.02 10.92
C GLY A 447 -13.01 -3.22 11.81
N ASP A 448 -14.18 -3.26 12.47
CA ASP A 448 -14.58 -4.37 13.34
C ASP A 448 -14.64 -5.71 12.57
N VAL A 449 -15.10 -5.66 11.32
CA VAL A 449 -15.09 -6.81 10.40
C VAL A 449 -13.66 -7.27 10.13
N LEU A 450 -12.76 -6.34 9.79
CA LEU A 450 -11.34 -6.64 9.56
C LEU A 450 -10.68 -7.28 10.80
N THR A 451 -10.91 -6.73 12.00
CA THR A 451 -10.40 -7.30 13.26
C THR A 451 -10.88 -8.74 13.45
N GLY A 452 -12.17 -8.99 13.16
CA GLY A 452 -12.75 -10.32 13.23
C GLY A 452 -12.10 -11.29 12.25
N VAL A 453 -11.93 -10.90 10.98
CA VAL A 453 -11.26 -11.72 9.96
C VAL A 453 -9.84 -12.07 10.39
N ILE A 454 -9.02 -11.06 10.73
CA ILE A 454 -7.64 -11.27 11.19
C ILE A 454 -7.60 -12.17 12.43
N GLY A 455 -8.45 -11.91 13.42
CA GLY A 455 -8.53 -12.74 14.64
C GLY A 455 -8.92 -14.19 14.33
N GLY A 456 -9.81 -14.42 13.36
CA GLY A 456 -10.19 -15.75 12.93
C GLY A 456 -9.05 -16.51 12.23
N LEU A 457 -8.25 -15.82 11.44
CA LEU A 457 -7.06 -16.37 10.78
C LEU A 457 -5.94 -16.67 11.79
N LEU A 458 -5.68 -15.76 12.74
CA LEU A 458 -4.75 -16.00 13.85
C LEU A 458 -5.18 -17.22 14.68
N ALA A 459 -6.47 -17.36 14.96
CA ALA A 459 -6.97 -18.50 15.71
C ALA A 459 -6.67 -19.83 15.03
N GLN A 460 -6.66 -19.87 13.69
CA GLN A 460 -6.31 -21.04 12.89
C GLN A 460 -4.80 -21.37 12.90
N GLY A 461 -3.96 -20.50 13.50
CA GLY A 461 -2.51 -20.70 13.60
C GLY A 461 -1.74 -20.18 12.38
N LYS A 462 -2.33 -19.27 11.59
CA LYS A 462 -1.56 -18.53 10.58
C LYS A 462 -0.50 -17.66 11.25
N ASP A 463 0.62 -17.48 10.55
CA ASP A 463 1.62 -16.50 10.90
C ASP A 463 0.98 -15.10 11.02
N VAL A 464 1.54 -14.25 11.88
CA VAL A 464 0.94 -12.97 12.24
C VAL A 464 0.92 -12.00 11.07
N TYR A 465 2.01 -11.93 10.31
CA TYR A 465 2.07 -11.10 9.11
C TYR A 465 1.15 -11.66 8.02
N GLU A 466 1.17 -12.99 7.81
CA GLU A 466 0.26 -13.63 6.85
C GLU A 466 -1.22 -13.44 7.22
N ALA A 467 -1.57 -13.48 8.49
CA ALA A 467 -2.93 -13.29 8.98
C ALA A 467 -3.40 -11.84 8.77
N ALA A 468 -2.52 -10.86 8.99
CA ALA A 468 -2.79 -9.46 8.68
C ALA A 468 -3.02 -9.27 7.17
N LEU A 469 -2.06 -9.72 6.35
CA LEU A 469 -2.09 -9.62 4.89
C LEU A 469 -3.35 -10.27 4.31
N THR A 470 -3.56 -11.56 4.63
CA THR A 470 -4.70 -12.34 4.14
C THR A 470 -6.02 -11.78 4.68
N GLY A 471 -6.03 -11.26 5.90
CA GLY A 471 -7.23 -10.69 6.51
C GLY A 471 -7.69 -9.40 5.83
N VAL A 472 -6.76 -8.50 5.52
CA VAL A 472 -7.03 -7.30 4.72
C VAL A 472 -7.52 -7.68 3.33
N TYR A 473 -6.86 -8.66 2.69
CA TYR A 473 -7.25 -9.15 1.38
C TYR A 473 -8.70 -9.67 1.35
N ILE A 474 -9.03 -10.61 2.24
CA ILE A 474 -10.38 -11.19 2.34
C ILE A 474 -11.43 -10.12 2.66
N ALA A 475 -11.15 -9.21 3.59
CA ALA A 475 -12.10 -8.16 3.96
C ALA A 475 -12.35 -7.19 2.80
N GLY A 476 -11.30 -6.82 2.05
CA GLY A 476 -11.41 -5.99 0.84
C GLY A 476 -12.23 -6.67 -0.25
N MET A 477 -11.90 -7.91 -0.59
CA MET A 477 -12.63 -8.73 -1.57
C MET A 477 -14.10 -8.92 -1.19
N ALA A 478 -14.38 -9.21 0.07
CA ALA A 478 -15.75 -9.32 0.56
C ALA A 478 -16.50 -7.98 0.48
N GLY A 479 -15.79 -6.86 0.66
CA GLY A 479 -16.33 -5.52 0.48
C GLY A 479 -16.69 -5.22 -0.97
N GLU A 480 -15.80 -5.54 -1.91
CA GLU A 480 -16.05 -5.40 -3.35
C GLU A 480 -17.26 -6.24 -3.81
N LEU A 481 -17.34 -7.51 -3.38
CA LEU A 481 -18.48 -8.37 -3.66
C LEU A 481 -19.79 -7.79 -3.10
N ALA A 482 -19.75 -7.27 -1.87
CA ALA A 482 -20.90 -6.60 -1.26
C ALA A 482 -21.30 -5.33 -2.04
N ALA A 483 -20.35 -4.52 -2.50
CA ALA A 483 -20.64 -3.35 -3.35
C ALA A 483 -21.23 -3.75 -4.70
N GLN A 484 -20.76 -4.83 -5.32
CA GLN A 484 -21.31 -5.32 -6.58
C GLN A 484 -22.78 -5.74 -6.43
N GLN A 485 -23.14 -6.31 -5.28
CA GLN A 485 -24.51 -6.78 -5.02
C GLN A 485 -25.44 -5.65 -4.54
N GLU A 486 -25.00 -4.84 -3.58
CA GLU A 486 -25.85 -3.85 -2.89
C GLU A 486 -25.68 -2.42 -3.43
N GLY A 487 -24.60 -2.14 -4.14
CA GLY A 487 -24.14 -0.82 -4.52
C GLY A 487 -23.28 -0.15 -3.43
N GLU A 488 -22.27 0.62 -3.84
CA GLU A 488 -21.29 1.26 -2.92
C GLU A 488 -21.95 2.17 -1.87
N TYR A 489 -23.00 2.89 -2.25
CA TYR A 489 -23.75 3.75 -1.34
C TYR A 489 -24.54 2.96 -0.28
N SER A 490 -25.08 1.79 -0.62
CA SER A 490 -26.02 1.06 0.24
C SER A 490 -25.35 -0.01 1.09
N MET A 491 -24.24 -0.60 0.62
CA MET A 491 -23.58 -1.72 1.30
C MET A 491 -23.29 -1.40 2.77
N THR A 492 -23.42 -2.37 3.66
CA THR A 492 -23.12 -2.23 5.08
C THR A 492 -21.97 -3.15 5.49
N PRO A 493 -21.33 -2.93 6.65
CA PRO A 493 -20.35 -3.87 7.17
C PRO A 493 -20.90 -5.30 7.33
N MET A 494 -22.21 -5.45 7.61
CA MET A 494 -22.83 -6.78 7.69
C MET A 494 -22.87 -7.46 6.32
N ASP A 495 -23.03 -6.70 5.24
CA ASP A 495 -22.99 -7.23 3.88
C ASP A 495 -21.58 -7.70 3.53
N THR A 496 -20.54 -6.96 3.93
CA THR A 496 -19.15 -7.45 3.88
C THR A 496 -19.01 -8.76 4.66
N VAL A 497 -19.53 -8.84 5.88
CA VAL A 497 -19.51 -10.08 6.69
C VAL A 497 -20.23 -11.24 5.99
N ASN A 498 -21.30 -10.98 5.23
CA ASN A 498 -22.02 -11.99 4.47
C ASN A 498 -21.23 -12.52 3.26
N HIS A 499 -20.30 -11.74 2.71
CA HIS A 499 -19.50 -12.10 1.55
C HIS A 499 -18.11 -12.69 1.87
N ILE A 500 -17.69 -12.73 3.15
CA ILE A 500 -16.41 -13.33 3.56
C ILE A 500 -16.22 -14.75 3.01
N GLY A 501 -17.26 -15.60 3.08
CA GLY A 501 -17.18 -16.97 2.59
C GLY A 501 -16.88 -17.05 1.09
N GLN A 502 -17.56 -16.22 0.29
CA GLN A 502 -17.35 -16.17 -1.16
C GLN A 502 -15.95 -15.64 -1.51
N ALA A 503 -15.48 -14.62 -0.79
CA ALA A 503 -14.13 -14.09 -0.96
C ALA A 503 -13.07 -15.16 -0.66
N MET A 504 -13.26 -15.94 0.41
CA MET A 504 -12.35 -17.04 0.76
C MET A 504 -12.39 -18.18 -0.26
N ASP A 505 -13.58 -18.59 -0.72
CA ASP A 505 -13.73 -19.67 -1.70
C ASP A 505 -13.01 -19.35 -3.02
N ALA A 506 -12.97 -18.08 -3.42
CA ALA A 506 -12.22 -17.63 -4.60
C ALA A 506 -10.70 -17.83 -4.46
N MET A 507 -10.18 -17.94 -3.24
CA MET A 507 -8.76 -18.11 -2.93
C MET A 507 -8.36 -19.57 -2.67
N VAL A 508 -9.33 -20.48 -2.51
CA VAL A 508 -9.02 -21.89 -2.16
C VAL A 508 -8.49 -22.63 -3.40
N VAL A 509 -7.27 -23.13 -3.30
CA VAL A 509 -6.66 -23.96 -4.35
C VAL A 509 -6.80 -25.44 -3.97
N ASP A 510 -7.43 -26.23 -4.84
CA ASP A 510 -7.57 -27.67 -4.68
C ASP A 510 -6.35 -28.39 -5.29
N TYR A 511 -5.36 -28.73 -4.46
CA TYR A 511 -4.13 -29.38 -4.90
C TYR A 511 -4.36 -30.74 -5.59
N VAL A 512 -5.53 -31.37 -5.42
CA VAL A 512 -5.86 -32.66 -6.05
C VAL A 512 -6.11 -32.52 -7.56
N ALA A 513 -6.53 -31.34 -8.05
CA ALA A 513 -6.74 -31.11 -9.48
C ALA A 513 -5.44 -30.76 -10.24
N ALA A 514 -4.45 -30.17 -9.55
CA ALA A 514 -3.19 -29.75 -10.16
C ALA A 514 -2.29 -30.94 -10.55
N ASP A 515 -2.25 -32.00 -9.74
CA ASP A 515 -1.43 -33.20 -10.01
C ASP A 515 -2.02 -34.09 -11.12
N THR A 516 -3.32 -33.99 -11.40
CA THR A 516 -3.94 -34.67 -12.54
C THR A 516 -3.69 -33.96 -13.87
N ALA A 517 -3.29 -32.68 -13.87
CA ALA A 517 -3.01 -31.91 -15.07
C ALA A 517 -1.57 -32.07 -15.59
N HIS A 518 -0.67 -32.70 -14.83
CA HIS A 518 0.73 -32.95 -15.24
C HIS A 518 1.03 -34.44 -15.51
N GLY A 519 -0.03 -35.26 -15.55
CA GLY A 519 0.03 -36.72 -15.70
C GLY A 519 -0.58 -37.28 -16.99
N SER A 520 -0.62 -36.53 -18.10
CA SER A 520 -0.86 -37.13 -19.43
C SER A 520 -0.32 -36.23 -20.52
N GLY A 521 0.80 -36.63 -21.13
CA GLY A 521 1.27 -36.05 -22.37
C GLY A 521 0.23 -36.27 -23.48
N GLY A 522 -0.26 -35.17 -24.02
CA GLY A 522 -1.16 -35.10 -25.17
C GLY A 522 -1.76 -33.71 -25.24
N GLU A 523 -1.47 -32.97 -26.32
CA GLU A 523 -2.11 -31.70 -26.64
C GLU A 523 -3.64 -31.83 -26.48
N ALA A 524 -4.20 -31.09 -25.53
CA ALA A 524 -5.64 -30.92 -25.41
C ALA A 524 -5.93 -29.48 -25.02
N ASP A 525 -6.76 -28.84 -25.85
CA ASP A 525 -7.32 -27.50 -25.74
C ASP A 525 -7.65 -27.09 -24.29
N VAL A 526 -7.04 -26.00 -23.85
CA VAL A 526 -7.56 -25.20 -22.74
C VAL A 526 -8.87 -24.58 -23.23
N PRO A 527 -10.03 -24.79 -22.57
CA PRO A 527 -11.24 -24.11 -22.99
C PRO A 527 -11.08 -22.62 -22.71
N ARG A 528 -10.88 -21.84 -23.78
CA ARG A 528 -10.96 -20.38 -23.76
C ARG A 528 -12.25 -19.97 -23.06
N ARG A 529 -12.13 -19.22 -21.97
CA ARG A 529 -13.24 -18.47 -21.36
C ARG A 529 -13.94 -17.69 -22.48
N LEU A 530 -15.23 -17.94 -22.67
CA LEU A 530 -16.06 -17.22 -23.62
C LEU A 530 -16.13 -15.74 -23.21
N PRO A 531 -16.12 -14.79 -24.16
CA PRO A 531 -16.21 -13.37 -23.86
C PRO A 531 -17.60 -13.03 -23.32
N ARG A 532 -17.63 -12.15 -22.30
CA ARG A 532 -18.85 -11.51 -21.78
C ARG A 532 -19.61 -10.87 -22.95
N LYS A 533 -20.78 -11.41 -23.29
CA LYS A 533 -21.71 -10.74 -24.20
C LYS A 533 -22.55 -9.75 -23.41
N THR A 534 -22.51 -8.52 -23.91
CA THR A 534 -23.41 -7.41 -23.69
C THR A 534 -24.88 -7.83 -23.68
N ALA A 535 -25.64 -7.20 -22.80
CA ALA A 535 -27.07 -7.36 -22.66
C ALA A 535 -27.78 -6.91 -23.94
N GLU A 536 -28.48 -7.83 -24.61
CA GLU A 536 -29.66 -7.53 -25.43
C GLU A 536 -30.52 -8.79 -25.65
N VAL A 537 -31.75 -8.69 -25.14
CA VAL A 537 -33.04 -9.30 -25.54
C VAL A 537 -33.01 -10.57 -26.42
N VAL A 538 -33.48 -11.71 -25.89
CA VAL A 538 -34.57 -12.54 -26.47
C VAL A 538 -35.19 -13.40 -25.36
N ALA A 539 -36.51 -13.27 -25.19
CA ALA A 539 -37.34 -14.18 -24.40
C ALA A 539 -37.67 -15.44 -25.23
N GLU A 540 -37.56 -16.65 -24.65
CA GLU A 540 -38.60 -17.69 -24.67
C GLU A 540 -38.13 -19.01 -24.02
N GLU A 541 -39.06 -19.57 -23.22
CA GLU A 541 -39.29 -20.98 -22.84
C GLU A 541 -38.10 -21.76 -22.21
N ILE A 542 -38.19 -22.26 -20.96
CA ILE A 542 -39.02 -23.42 -20.57
C ILE A 542 -39.24 -23.43 -19.04
N GLY A 543 -40.50 -23.52 -18.61
CA GLY A 543 -40.99 -24.39 -17.53
C GLY A 543 -40.68 -24.08 -16.06
N ALA A 544 -41.50 -23.25 -15.40
CA ALA A 544 -41.62 -23.20 -13.93
C ALA A 544 -42.93 -23.88 -13.47
N PRO A 545 -42.97 -24.54 -12.30
CA PRO A 545 -44.13 -25.29 -11.83
C PRO A 545 -45.22 -24.37 -11.27
N VAL A 546 -46.46 -24.72 -11.60
CA VAL A 546 -47.71 -24.07 -11.21
C VAL A 546 -48.00 -24.28 -9.72
N PHE A 547 -48.08 -23.19 -8.95
CA PHE A 547 -48.85 -23.15 -7.70
C PHE A 547 -50.14 -22.36 -7.92
N SER A 548 -51.26 -23.05 -7.70
CA SER A 548 -52.62 -22.55 -7.90
C SER A 548 -53.03 -21.54 -6.82
N ALA A 549 -53.29 -20.29 -7.22
CA ALA A 549 -53.97 -19.30 -6.38
C ALA A 549 -55.49 -19.53 -6.41
N GLN A 550 -56.07 -19.91 -5.27
CA GLN A 550 -57.50 -19.81 -5.04
C GLN A 550 -57.87 -18.35 -4.74
N ARG A 551 -58.86 -17.83 -5.48
CA ARG A 551 -59.46 -16.51 -5.27
C ARG A 551 -60.21 -16.47 -3.93
N GLN A 552 -59.95 -15.45 -3.13
CA GLN A 552 -60.88 -14.96 -2.10
C GLN A 552 -61.19 -13.48 -2.37
N GLU A 553 -62.46 -13.14 -2.22
CA GLU A 553 -63.11 -11.86 -2.50
C GLU A 553 -62.70 -10.73 -1.54
N PRO A 554 -62.87 -9.45 -1.92
CA PRO A 554 -62.37 -8.32 -1.13
C PRO A 554 -63.24 -8.08 0.12
N VAL A 555 -62.59 -7.97 1.28
CA VAL A 555 -63.21 -7.55 2.54
C VAL A 555 -62.98 -6.06 2.75
N ALA A 556 -64.06 -5.38 3.13
CA ALA A 556 -64.18 -3.93 3.29
C ALA A 556 -63.26 -3.32 4.36
N GLU A 557 -62.82 -2.08 4.10
CA GLU A 557 -62.10 -1.20 5.01
C GLU A 557 -62.95 -0.82 6.23
N PRO A 558 -62.38 -0.74 7.45
CA PRO A 558 -63.08 -0.21 8.60
C PRO A 558 -63.02 1.33 8.65
N GLU A 559 -64.20 1.93 8.87
CA GLU A 559 -64.43 3.35 9.13
C GLU A 559 -63.73 3.81 10.44
N ILE A 560 -63.05 4.96 10.38
CA ILE A 560 -62.47 5.67 11.52
C ILE A 560 -63.49 6.73 11.98
N PRO A 561 -63.89 6.80 13.26
CA PRO A 561 -64.81 7.84 13.73
C PRO A 561 -64.16 9.23 13.85
N GLU A 562 -64.88 10.24 13.38
CA GLU A 562 -64.63 11.67 13.61
C GLU A 562 -65.23 12.13 14.94
N GLU A 563 -64.47 12.94 15.70
CA GLU A 563 -64.84 13.99 16.70
C GLU A 563 -63.53 14.30 17.48
N GLU A 564 -63.03 15.51 17.73
CA GLU A 564 -63.38 16.89 17.42
C GLU A 564 -62.11 17.76 17.62
N GLU A 565 -62.01 18.83 16.83
CA GLU A 565 -61.28 20.10 16.97
C GLU A 565 -60.46 20.42 18.24
N HIS A 566 -59.18 20.78 18.08
CA HIS A 566 -58.68 22.12 18.47
C HIS A 566 -57.24 22.42 18.00
N ILE A 567 -57.10 23.57 17.33
CA ILE A 567 -55.89 24.41 17.20
C ILE A 567 -54.85 23.96 16.15
N ARG A 568 -55.10 24.38 14.90
CA ARG A 568 -54.07 24.87 13.97
C ARG A 568 -54.17 26.40 13.97
N GLU A 569 -53.17 27.07 14.50
CA GLU A 569 -52.69 28.40 14.08
C GLU A 569 -51.60 28.83 15.06
N GLU A 570 -50.33 28.72 14.64
CA GLU A 570 -49.33 29.79 14.77
C GLU A 570 -47.96 29.30 14.29
N LEU A 571 -47.20 30.27 13.76
CA LEU A 571 -45.76 30.27 13.49
C LEU A 571 -45.31 29.84 12.08
N TRP A 572 -45.61 30.73 11.13
CA TRP A 572 -44.63 31.16 10.13
C TRP A 572 -44.53 32.70 10.14
N LEU A 573 -43.29 33.20 10.25
CA LEU A 573 -42.76 34.55 9.94
C LEU A 573 -43.08 35.74 10.87
N VAL A 574 -42.02 36.30 11.49
CA VAL A 574 -41.49 37.70 11.41
C VAL A 574 -40.25 37.74 12.33
N GLN A 575 -39.01 37.75 11.82
CA GLN A 575 -38.17 38.90 11.44
C GLN A 575 -37.64 39.81 12.58
N GLU A 576 -36.34 40.11 12.43
CA GLU A 576 -35.40 41.00 13.11
C GLU A 576 -35.95 42.30 13.73
N GLU A 577 -35.39 42.72 14.88
CA GLU A 577 -34.47 43.89 14.99
C GLU A 577 -34.24 44.33 16.46
N GLY A 578 -32.97 44.61 16.77
CA GLY A 578 -32.52 45.67 17.70
C GLY A 578 -32.62 45.42 19.20
N THR A 579 -31.67 45.81 20.06
CA THR A 579 -30.55 46.75 19.92
C THR A 579 -29.66 46.71 21.17
N LYS A 580 -28.34 46.76 20.95
CA LYS A 580 -27.30 47.60 21.57
C LYS A 580 -27.29 47.94 23.08
N GLY A 581 -26.08 47.79 23.64
CA GLY A 581 -25.49 48.60 24.73
C GLY A 581 -25.24 47.76 25.99
N THR A 582 -24.07 47.69 26.60
CA THR A 582 -22.89 48.58 26.65
C THR A 582 -21.68 47.81 27.19
N ALA A 583 -20.49 48.23 26.76
CA ALA A 583 -19.19 47.83 27.28
C ALA A 583 -18.95 48.33 28.72
N GLU A 584 -18.13 47.62 29.50
CA GLU A 584 -16.80 48.10 29.98
C GLU A 584 -16.24 47.27 31.16
N LEU A 585 -14.92 47.04 31.08
CA LEU A 585 -13.92 46.92 32.15
C LEU A 585 -13.94 45.72 33.12
N SER A 586 -12.92 44.86 33.04
CA SER A 586 -11.72 45.02 33.89
C SER A 586 -10.65 43.97 33.57
N ALA A 587 -9.45 44.46 33.28
CA ALA A 587 -8.21 43.71 33.30
C ALA A 587 -7.73 43.54 34.75
N THR A 588 -7.18 42.37 35.07
CA THR A 588 -6.08 42.23 36.03
C THR A 588 -5.15 41.12 35.52
N ALA A 589 -3.92 41.53 35.23
CA ALA A 589 -2.77 40.67 35.01
C ALA A 589 -2.28 40.15 36.36
N GLU A 590 -1.84 38.89 36.40
CA GLU A 590 -0.76 38.46 37.28
C GLU A 590 0.22 37.64 36.45
N GLU A 591 1.45 38.14 36.41
CA GLU A 591 2.67 37.47 35.97
C GLU A 591 3.00 36.34 36.96
N GLU A 592 3.40 35.17 36.49
CA GLU A 592 4.31 34.34 37.28
C GLU A 592 5.28 33.54 36.41
N ALA A 593 6.45 33.34 37.01
CA ALA A 593 7.76 33.12 36.43
C ALA A 593 7.98 31.82 35.66
N VAL A 594 8.93 31.93 34.73
CA VAL A 594 9.70 30.87 34.08
C VAL A 594 10.50 30.05 35.10
N GLU A 595 10.41 28.71 35.04
CA GLU A 595 11.46 27.81 35.52
C GLU A 595 11.71 26.70 34.47
N GLU A 596 12.95 26.66 33.96
CA GLU A 596 13.50 25.57 33.15
C GLU A 596 13.77 24.33 34.04
N PRO A 597 13.52 23.09 33.56
CA PRO A 597 14.03 21.92 34.26
C PRO A 597 15.44 21.58 33.77
N VAL A 598 16.35 21.64 34.74
CA VAL A 598 17.74 21.21 34.75
C VAL A 598 17.88 19.74 34.31
N GLN A 599 18.73 19.52 33.30
CA GLN A 599 19.25 18.21 32.91
C GLN A 599 19.99 17.55 34.09
N THR A 600 19.53 16.37 34.52
CA THR A 600 20.28 15.48 35.40
C THR A 600 20.81 14.30 34.60
N ALA A 601 22.14 14.20 34.55
CA ALA A 601 22.86 13.11 33.91
C ALA A 601 22.74 11.81 34.73
N MET A 602 22.44 10.70 34.04
CA MET A 602 22.56 9.33 34.56
C MET A 602 23.41 8.48 33.59
N PRO A 603 24.08 7.43 34.10
CA PRO A 603 25.41 7.04 33.65
C PRO A 603 25.42 6.12 32.43
N ALA A 604 26.52 6.20 31.68
CA ALA A 604 26.85 5.37 30.52
C ALA A 604 26.67 3.87 30.82
N ARG A 605 25.87 3.19 30.00
CA ARG A 605 25.78 1.73 29.92
C ARG A 605 26.49 1.23 28.66
N GLU A 606 27.21 0.13 28.85
CA GLU A 606 28.08 -0.54 27.89
C GLU A 606 27.39 -0.85 26.56
N GLU A 607 28.03 -0.42 25.48
CA GLU A 607 27.70 -0.77 24.10
C GLU A 607 27.71 -2.29 23.91
N ARG A 608 26.53 -2.88 23.69
CA ARG A 608 26.45 -4.16 22.97
C ARG A 608 26.61 -3.85 21.50
N ARG A 609 27.69 -4.35 20.89
CA ARG A 609 27.90 -4.30 19.43
C ARG A 609 26.67 -4.89 18.73
N PRO A 610 26.02 -4.16 17.82
CA PRO A 610 25.13 -4.77 16.83
C PRO A 610 25.97 -5.70 15.95
N LEU A 611 25.43 -6.86 15.62
CA LEU A 611 25.91 -7.66 14.50
C LEU A 611 25.89 -6.77 13.25
N GLU A 612 27.02 -6.63 12.56
CA GLU A 612 27.09 -5.89 11.30
C GLU A 612 26.08 -6.50 10.30
N PRO A 613 25.14 -5.71 9.76
CA PRO A 613 24.37 -6.17 8.61
C PRO A 613 25.36 -6.31 7.45
N SER A 614 25.33 -7.47 6.77
CA SER A 614 26.05 -7.64 5.51
C SER A 614 25.66 -6.50 4.58
N MET A 615 26.63 -5.72 4.11
CA MET A 615 26.39 -4.63 3.16
C MET A 615 25.54 -5.12 1.98
N ASP A 616 24.45 -4.40 1.71
CA ASP A 616 23.54 -4.68 0.62
C ASP A 616 24.28 -4.47 -0.73
N PHE A 617 24.24 -5.50 -1.58
CA PHE A 617 24.92 -5.50 -2.87
C PHE A 617 24.40 -4.38 -3.78
N LEU A 618 23.13 -3.99 -3.63
CA LEU A 618 22.53 -2.88 -4.39
C LEU A 618 22.88 -1.50 -3.84
N GLU A 619 23.07 -1.33 -2.52
CA GLU A 619 23.48 -0.05 -1.94
C GLU A 619 24.82 0.46 -2.49
N LYS A 620 25.76 -0.45 -2.75
CA LYS A 620 27.02 -0.11 -3.42
C LYS A 620 26.80 0.53 -4.80
N TYR A 621 25.79 0.07 -5.52
CA TYR A 621 25.41 0.69 -6.79
C TYR A 621 24.61 1.96 -6.56
N ALA A 622 23.78 2.01 -5.53
CA ALA A 622 22.86 3.10 -5.27
C ALA A 622 23.54 4.46 -4.98
N ASP A 623 24.77 4.46 -4.46
CA ASP A 623 25.49 5.68 -4.03
C ASP A 623 26.70 6.08 -4.93
N GLU A 624 26.95 5.41 -6.06
CA GLU A 624 28.02 5.83 -6.99
C GLU A 624 27.55 6.98 -7.92
N PRO A 625 28.18 8.17 -7.89
CA PRO A 625 27.87 9.25 -8.84
C PRO A 625 28.30 8.86 -10.26
N GLU A 626 27.59 9.39 -11.27
CA GLU A 626 27.82 9.08 -12.69
C GLU A 626 29.31 9.11 -13.07
N PRO A 627 29.79 8.15 -13.90
CA PRO A 627 31.17 8.14 -14.33
C PRO A 627 31.46 9.36 -15.23
N MET A 628 32.28 10.29 -14.71
CA MET A 628 32.75 11.45 -15.47
C MET A 628 33.29 11.05 -16.85
N THR A 629 32.76 11.71 -17.89
CA THR A 629 33.15 11.50 -19.28
C THR A 629 34.62 11.86 -19.54
N ARG A 630 35.25 11.25 -20.56
CA ARG A 630 36.65 11.55 -20.95
C ARG A 630 36.89 13.04 -21.25
N SER A 631 35.86 13.79 -21.62
CA SER A 631 35.91 15.24 -21.84
C SER A 631 36.02 16.02 -20.52
N GLN A 632 35.31 15.59 -19.47
CA GLN A 632 35.37 16.21 -18.13
C GLN A 632 36.74 16.03 -17.46
N ARG A 633 37.41 14.87 -17.63
CA ARG A 633 38.78 14.65 -17.12
C ARG A 633 39.83 15.58 -17.77
N ARG A 634 39.61 16.02 -19.01
CA ARG A 634 40.52 16.94 -19.71
C ARG A 634 40.39 18.40 -19.27
N LEU A 635 39.24 18.78 -18.71
CA LEU A 635 39.00 20.14 -18.19
C LEU A 635 39.50 20.33 -16.76
N LEU A 636 39.43 19.29 -15.92
CA LEU A 636 39.98 19.33 -14.55
C LEU A 636 41.52 19.26 -14.50
N GLY A 637 42.15 18.61 -15.48
CA GLY A 637 43.62 18.49 -15.56
C GLY A 637 44.37 19.77 -15.95
N LYS A 638 43.69 20.89 -16.20
CA LYS A 638 44.32 22.17 -16.61
C LYS A 638 44.16 23.31 -15.61
N THR A 639 43.50 23.09 -14.48
CA THR A 639 43.15 24.18 -13.54
C THR A 639 43.80 24.04 -12.16
N GLN A 640 44.66 23.04 -11.92
CA GLN A 640 45.33 22.82 -10.63
C GLN A 640 46.84 23.12 -10.62
N GLU A 641 47.37 23.83 -11.63
CA GLU A 641 48.70 24.45 -11.56
C GLU A 641 48.58 25.97 -11.55
N LYS A 642 48.22 26.54 -10.41
CA LYS A 642 48.65 27.87 -9.92
C LYS A 642 47.91 28.22 -8.64
N GLU A 643 48.66 28.74 -7.67
CA GLU A 643 48.24 29.27 -6.37
C GLU A 643 47.96 28.19 -5.31
N LYS A 644 48.58 28.14 -4.13
CA LYS A 644 49.37 29.13 -3.38
C LYS A 644 50.21 28.38 -2.33
N ASN A 645 51.51 28.68 -2.32
CA ASN A 645 52.35 28.58 -1.12
C ASN A 645 51.95 29.70 -0.14
N SER A 646 51.78 29.39 1.14
CA SER A 646 52.63 29.87 2.26
C SER A 646 51.88 29.91 3.60
N LEU A 647 52.44 29.24 4.62
CA LEU A 647 52.95 29.84 5.88
C LEU A 647 53.10 28.77 6.99
N PHE A 648 54.36 28.38 7.25
CA PHE A 648 55.05 27.95 8.51
C PHE A 648 54.20 27.63 9.77
N ARG A 649 54.48 26.66 10.67
CA ARG A 649 55.67 25.87 11.10
C ARG A 649 55.15 24.84 12.14
N ARG A 650 55.58 23.57 12.21
CA ARG A 650 56.72 23.08 13.02
C ARG A 650 56.90 21.57 12.83
N LYS A 651 58.17 21.17 12.89
CA LYS A 651 58.76 19.83 12.71
C LYS A 651 58.30 18.83 13.79
N GLU A 652 58.15 17.57 13.39
CA GLU A 652 58.73 16.42 14.11
C GLU A 652 58.94 15.22 13.17
N LYS A 653 59.69 14.22 13.65
CA LYS A 653 60.71 13.42 12.95
C LYS A 653 60.23 12.43 11.87
N GLN A 654 61.11 12.25 10.88
CA GLN A 654 61.14 11.09 9.98
C GLN A 654 61.60 9.83 10.74
N GLU A 655 60.84 8.74 10.61
CA GLU A 655 61.34 7.37 10.63
C GLU A 655 60.72 6.65 9.41
N GLU A 656 61.57 6.16 8.52
CA GLU A 656 61.21 5.33 7.37
C GLU A 656 60.89 3.90 7.84
N ALA A 657 59.72 3.39 7.48
CA ALA A 657 59.35 1.98 7.58
C ALA A 657 59.19 1.40 6.15
N PRO A 658 59.50 0.11 5.96
CA PRO A 658 59.93 -0.45 4.68
C PRO A 658 58.78 -0.67 3.68
N ILE A 659 59.13 -0.62 2.39
CA ILE A 659 58.27 -0.98 1.27
C ILE A 659 57.98 -2.49 1.34
N GLU A 660 56.72 -2.85 1.58
CA GLU A 660 56.23 -4.23 1.44
C GLU A 660 56.08 -4.59 -0.05
N PRO A 661 56.41 -5.81 -0.48
CA PRO A 661 56.29 -6.23 -1.87
C PRO A 661 54.82 -6.45 -2.27
N GLU A 662 54.48 -6.09 -3.51
CA GLU A 662 53.15 -6.33 -4.09
C GLU A 662 52.78 -7.82 -4.05
N ILE A 663 51.70 -8.13 -3.35
CA ILE A 663 51.07 -9.45 -3.29
C ILE A 663 50.48 -9.76 -4.67
N THR A 664 50.84 -10.91 -5.25
CA THR A 664 50.30 -11.31 -6.55
C THR A 664 48.99 -12.09 -6.39
N PRO A 665 48.11 -12.12 -7.41
CA PRO A 665 46.85 -12.89 -7.36
C PRO A 665 47.02 -14.39 -7.07
N GLN A 666 48.24 -14.93 -7.25
CA GLN A 666 48.56 -16.32 -6.95
C GLN A 666 48.80 -16.54 -5.45
N ASP A 667 49.36 -15.56 -4.74
CA ASP A 667 49.63 -15.62 -3.30
C ASP A 667 48.30 -15.64 -2.51
N VAL A 668 47.29 -14.93 -2.99
CA VAL A 668 45.93 -14.92 -2.43
C VAL A 668 45.20 -16.26 -2.68
N MET A 669 45.51 -16.96 -3.78
CA MET A 669 44.90 -18.26 -4.07
C MET A 669 45.46 -19.41 -3.24
N ASP A 670 46.72 -19.27 -2.78
CA ASP A 670 47.35 -20.28 -1.93
C ASP A 670 46.99 -20.09 -0.45
N GLU A 671 46.68 -18.87 0.02
CA GLU A 671 46.13 -18.62 1.36
C GLU A 671 44.69 -19.16 1.55
N VAL A 672 43.88 -19.20 0.49
CA VAL A 672 42.47 -19.65 0.58
C VAL A 672 42.32 -21.18 0.59
N LYS A 673 43.38 -21.95 0.36
CA LYS A 673 43.33 -23.42 0.39
C LYS A 673 43.40 -24.04 1.78
N ASP A 674 43.84 -23.30 2.79
CA ASP A 674 44.04 -23.83 4.14
C ASP A 674 42.86 -23.58 5.11
N GLU A 675 41.78 -22.89 4.66
CA GLU A 675 40.59 -22.60 5.50
C GLU A 675 39.31 -23.34 5.10
N LEU A 676 39.37 -24.32 4.19
CA LEU A 676 38.19 -25.11 3.82
C LEU A 676 38.00 -26.33 4.77
N PRO A 677 36.80 -26.54 5.35
CA PRO A 677 36.52 -27.75 6.12
C PRO A 677 36.48 -29.00 5.22
N PRO A 678 36.83 -30.19 5.73
CA PRO A 678 36.92 -31.40 4.91
C PRO A 678 35.55 -31.85 4.40
N GLU A 679 35.51 -32.29 3.13
CA GLU A 679 34.31 -32.76 2.45
C GLU A 679 33.56 -33.87 3.23
N PRO A 680 32.22 -33.77 3.38
CA PRO A 680 31.42 -34.84 3.95
C PRO A 680 31.22 -35.98 2.94
N LYS A 681 31.51 -37.21 3.41
CA LYS A 681 31.32 -38.47 2.68
C LYS A 681 29.88 -38.67 2.21
N ALA A 682 29.74 -39.15 0.97
CA ALA A 682 28.49 -39.51 0.31
C ALA A 682 27.62 -40.51 1.12
N GLY A 683 26.33 -40.19 1.27
CA GLY A 683 25.25 -41.01 1.81
C GLY A 683 23.88 -40.45 1.41
N PRO A 684 22.81 -41.27 1.32
CA PRO A 684 21.82 -41.18 0.26
C PRO A 684 20.75 -40.09 0.44
N THR A 685 20.36 -39.55 -0.70
CA THR A 685 19.31 -38.58 -1.00
C THR A 685 17.99 -38.84 -0.26
N ARG A 686 17.49 -37.81 0.44
CA ARG A 686 16.09 -37.70 0.85
C ARG A 686 15.52 -36.31 0.54
N ARG A 687 14.58 -36.35 -0.42
CA ARG A 687 13.37 -35.54 -0.60
C ARG A 687 13.45 -34.03 -0.31
N LYS A 688 13.44 -33.27 -1.40
CA LYS A 688 12.83 -31.93 -1.48
C LYS A 688 11.39 -32.01 -0.95
N ILE A 689 11.04 -31.08 -0.08
CA ILE A 689 9.67 -30.67 0.20
C ILE A 689 9.61 -29.24 -0.37
N GLY A 690 8.75 -29.08 -1.36
CA GLY A 690 8.34 -27.77 -1.89
C GLY A 690 7.10 -27.28 -1.17
#